data_AF-A0A839ABZ2-F1
#
_entry.id   AF-A0A839ABZ2-F1
#
_cell.length_a   1.000
_cell.length_b   1.000
_cell.length_c   1.000
_cell.angle_alpha   90.00
_cell.angle_beta   90.00
_cell.angle_gamma   90.00
#
_symmetry.space_group_name_H-M   'P 1'
#
loop_
_entity.id
_entity.type
_entity.pdbx_description
1 polymer ?
#
loop_
_entity_poly.entity_id
_entity_poly.type
_entity_poly.pdbx_seq_one_letter_code
_entity_poly.pdbx_strand_id
1 'polypeptide(L)'
;MATTSNDAGKPSPFHRGEKAIQERVGVSEQIETFGRMAIRKFMPDQHRSFFNQLPFIVLSGLDRDGWPRPAILSGPPGFVATPDRQSVSIASRPVKGDPFEDALVPGSKIGGLGIELPTRRRNRFAATVSSYGDTLELALDQSFGNCPQYIQTRNLAFVRDPKDHGFTPEHARMSEFDEEALRHISTADTFFIASVAPNDGEEGSDETGVLGADISHRGGKPGFVRIDDSRTLTIPDFAGNLFFNTFGNILLNPRTGLLFPDFATGDVLILAGDAEVIFEDREIAAFRGAERLLRFRLDHAIRLRRALPFRFEFGSYSPNSLITGDWKEASAALAAEQSRNRYRPFVVRKIVQESTIVRSFYLEAADDGGLPAFKAGQFLPIRVTPEGAQEAVTRTYTLSGVPGDKMLRISVKREENGLVSRHLHDHVREGDIIEALAPRGQFTIDTAHGRPVALIAGGIGVTPMISMLKHLVIEDFRLRRQRRIHFIHAARTSKERAFHEEVRRIAMSAEAVHLHFTLEQQLEGDEPGKDIHSRGRISIDLLKAVLPLDDYDFYICGPAPMMQSLYDGLRDINIADNRIHTEAFGPASLKRRPDRHEAVAAEASGESATVLFEKSGKEIRWTQASGTLLEAAEAAGLSPLYSCRSGSCGTCAARLKEGNVHYIDEPSFTPEAGTVLTCCARPETAPGSGEARVVLEI
;
A
#
# COMPACT_ATOMS: atom_id res chain seq x y z
N MET A 1 28.81 -3.34 -9.92
CA MET A 1 29.29 -4.66 -10.36
C MET A 1 29.16 -4.72 -11.88
N ALA A 2 30.21 -5.16 -12.58
CA ALA A 2 30.33 -5.08 -14.03
C ALA A 2 29.23 -5.88 -14.74
N THR A 3 28.43 -5.19 -15.55
CA THR A 3 27.51 -5.78 -16.52
C THR A 3 28.32 -6.49 -17.59
N THR A 4 28.28 -7.82 -17.61
CA THR A 4 28.83 -8.58 -18.74
C THR A 4 27.90 -8.38 -19.93
N SER A 5 28.43 -7.82 -21.01
CA SER A 5 27.73 -7.42 -22.23
C SER A 5 27.32 -8.60 -23.14
N ASN A 6 27.00 -9.77 -22.57
CA ASN A 6 26.87 -11.03 -23.32
C ASN A 6 25.42 -11.50 -23.51
N ASP A 7 24.42 -10.66 -23.20
CA ASP A 7 23.00 -11.04 -23.20
C ASP A 7 22.10 -10.20 -24.13
N ALA A 8 22.67 -9.24 -24.88
CA ALA A 8 21.97 -8.27 -25.73
C ALA A 8 21.28 -8.85 -26.99
N GLY A 9 21.19 -10.19 -27.11
CA GLY A 9 20.57 -10.87 -28.25
C GLY A 9 19.70 -12.09 -27.90
N LYS A 10 19.53 -12.43 -26.61
CA LYS A 10 18.62 -13.53 -26.21
C LYS A 10 17.19 -13.03 -26.07
N PRO A 11 16.18 -13.78 -26.53
CA PRO A 11 14.77 -13.42 -26.32
C PRO A 11 14.50 -13.29 -24.82
N SER A 12 13.67 -12.30 -24.46
CA SER A 12 13.24 -12.08 -23.08
C SER A 12 12.54 -13.34 -22.55
N PRO A 13 12.72 -13.71 -21.27
CA PRO A 13 11.97 -14.81 -20.66
C PRO A 13 10.49 -14.47 -20.47
N PHE A 14 10.10 -13.20 -20.65
CA PHE A 14 8.74 -12.72 -20.48
C PHE A 14 8.01 -12.57 -21.80
N HIS A 15 6.74 -12.98 -21.82
CA HIS A 15 5.86 -12.82 -22.98
C HIS A 15 5.18 -11.44 -22.97
N ARG A 16 4.53 -11.07 -24.08
CA ARG A 16 3.93 -9.72 -24.27
C ARG A 16 2.97 -9.27 -23.16
N GLY A 17 2.21 -10.20 -22.57
CA GLY A 17 1.22 -9.89 -21.53
C GLY A 17 1.87 -9.48 -20.22
N GLU A 18 2.95 -10.17 -19.84
CA GLU A 18 3.75 -9.80 -18.67
C GLU A 18 4.41 -8.44 -18.88
N LYS A 19 5.05 -8.23 -20.04
CA LYS A 19 5.72 -6.97 -20.39
C LYS A 19 4.78 -5.77 -20.35
N ALA A 20 3.56 -5.91 -20.88
CA ALA A 20 2.56 -4.83 -20.84
C ALA A 20 2.23 -4.39 -19.41
N ILE A 21 2.14 -5.35 -18.48
CA ILE A 21 1.90 -5.05 -17.06
C ILE A 21 3.15 -4.45 -16.41
N GLN A 22 4.34 -4.98 -16.72
CA GLN A 22 5.62 -4.48 -16.20
C GLN A 22 5.85 -3.02 -16.60
N GLU A 23 5.50 -2.66 -17.84
CA GLU A 23 5.57 -1.29 -18.36
C GLU A 23 4.57 -0.38 -17.64
N ARG A 24 3.32 -0.82 -17.50
CA ARG A 24 2.27 -0.07 -16.80
C ARG A 24 2.65 0.27 -15.36
N VAL A 25 3.34 -0.64 -14.66
CA VAL A 25 3.76 -0.42 -13.27
C VAL A 25 5.19 0.13 -13.15
N GLY A 26 5.85 0.43 -14.26
CA GLY A 26 7.16 1.11 -14.29
C GLY A 26 8.35 0.26 -13.83
N VAL A 27 8.32 -1.07 -14.00
CA VAL A 27 9.36 -1.98 -13.49
C VAL A 27 10.10 -2.79 -14.57
N SER A 28 9.82 -2.51 -15.85
CA SER A 28 10.31 -3.27 -17.02
C SER A 28 11.83 -3.49 -17.03
N GLU A 29 12.64 -2.45 -16.86
CA GLU A 29 14.11 -2.58 -16.91
C GLU A 29 14.65 -3.44 -15.75
N GLN A 30 14.14 -3.19 -14.54
CA GLN A 30 14.55 -3.90 -13.34
C GLN A 30 14.20 -5.39 -13.43
N ILE A 31 12.99 -5.70 -13.89
CA ILE A 31 12.50 -7.08 -13.90
C ILE A 31 13.08 -7.89 -15.06
N GLU A 32 13.33 -7.27 -16.21
CA GLU A 32 13.99 -7.91 -17.36
C GLU A 32 15.37 -8.44 -16.96
N THR A 33 16.16 -7.61 -16.29
CA THR A 33 17.50 -7.98 -15.80
C THR A 33 17.42 -9.14 -14.79
N PHE A 34 16.52 -9.04 -13.81
CA PHE A 34 16.36 -10.08 -12.79
C PHE A 34 15.80 -11.39 -13.35
N GLY A 35 14.82 -11.31 -14.25
CA GLY A 35 14.17 -12.45 -14.90
C GLY A 35 15.14 -13.32 -15.68
N ARG A 36 16.07 -12.71 -16.44
CA ARG A 36 17.12 -13.44 -17.19
C ARG A 36 18.05 -14.27 -16.30
N MET A 37 18.27 -13.84 -15.05
CA MET A 37 19.07 -14.59 -14.08
C MET A 37 18.27 -15.65 -13.33
N ALA A 38 16.99 -15.39 -13.09
CA ALA A 38 16.12 -16.19 -12.22
C ALA A 38 15.36 -17.30 -12.96
N ILE A 39 14.92 -17.04 -14.20
CA ILE A 39 14.14 -17.95 -15.04
C ILE A 39 15.08 -18.75 -15.92
N ARG A 40 15.03 -20.08 -15.81
CA ARG A 40 16.01 -20.98 -16.44
C ARG A 40 15.30 -22.04 -17.26
N LYS A 41 15.87 -22.41 -18.40
CA LYS A 41 15.41 -23.56 -19.23
C LYS A 41 15.78 -24.94 -18.65
N PHE A 42 16.25 -24.97 -17.41
CA PHE A 42 16.65 -26.17 -16.71
C PHE A 42 16.33 -26.01 -15.21
N MET A 43 16.14 -27.11 -14.51
CA MET A 43 15.87 -27.15 -13.09
C MET A 43 17.19 -27.24 -12.30
N PRO A 44 17.55 -26.23 -11.49
CA PRO A 44 18.72 -26.29 -10.61
C PRO A 44 18.61 -27.42 -9.60
N ASP A 45 19.76 -27.95 -9.13
CA ASP A 45 19.77 -29.08 -8.19
C ASP A 45 18.99 -28.77 -6.89
N GLN A 46 19.02 -27.52 -6.42
CA GLN A 46 18.23 -27.08 -5.28
C GLN A 46 16.70 -27.16 -5.50
N HIS A 47 16.23 -26.95 -6.74
CA HIS A 47 14.82 -27.12 -7.11
C HIS A 47 14.50 -28.61 -7.27
N ARG A 48 15.40 -29.38 -7.87
CA ARG A 48 15.26 -30.83 -8.05
C ARG A 48 15.06 -31.55 -6.72
N SER A 49 15.92 -31.30 -5.74
CA SER A 49 15.77 -31.84 -4.38
C SER A 49 14.48 -31.37 -3.71
N PHE A 50 14.10 -30.11 -3.93
CA PHE A 50 12.84 -29.57 -3.39
C PHE A 50 11.62 -30.29 -3.94
N PHE A 51 11.48 -30.44 -5.25
CA PHE A 51 10.33 -31.14 -5.82
C PHE A 51 10.26 -32.60 -5.36
N ASN A 52 11.43 -33.25 -5.23
CA ASN A 52 11.51 -34.63 -4.77
C ASN A 52 10.98 -34.85 -3.34
N GLN A 53 11.12 -33.86 -2.45
CA GLN A 53 10.67 -34.01 -1.07
C GLN A 53 9.18 -33.72 -0.86
N LEU A 54 8.47 -33.20 -1.86
CA LEU A 54 7.10 -32.73 -1.70
C LEU A 54 6.12 -33.89 -1.51
N PRO A 55 5.10 -33.73 -0.65
CA PRO A 55 3.99 -34.68 -0.49
C PRO A 55 2.84 -34.44 -1.47
N PHE A 56 2.83 -33.28 -2.14
CA PHE A 56 1.88 -32.95 -3.20
C PHE A 56 2.48 -31.90 -4.15
N ILE A 57 1.89 -31.77 -5.33
CA ILE A 57 2.18 -30.73 -6.32
C ILE A 57 0.87 -30.16 -6.86
N VAL A 58 0.86 -28.88 -7.21
CA VAL A 58 -0.28 -28.26 -7.88
C VAL A 58 0.07 -28.07 -9.35
N LEU A 59 -0.80 -28.54 -10.24
CA LEU A 59 -0.62 -28.46 -11.69
C LEU A 59 -1.74 -27.63 -12.32
N SER A 60 -1.47 -27.14 -13.53
CA SER A 60 -2.45 -26.55 -14.43
C SER A 60 -2.22 -27.02 -15.86
N GLY A 61 -3.30 -27.12 -16.62
CA GLY A 61 -3.28 -27.42 -18.05
C GLY A 61 -4.61 -27.06 -18.68
N LEU A 62 -4.72 -27.12 -20.00
CA LEU A 62 -5.99 -26.86 -20.70
C LEU A 62 -6.75 -28.15 -20.92
N ASP A 63 -8.03 -28.14 -20.60
CA ASP A 63 -8.92 -29.20 -21.05
C ASP A 63 -9.31 -29.04 -22.54
N ARG A 64 -10.10 -29.99 -23.03
CA ARG A 64 -10.57 -30.04 -24.42
C ARG A 64 -11.47 -28.87 -24.81
N ASP A 65 -12.13 -28.24 -23.84
CA ASP A 65 -13.02 -27.10 -24.06
C ASP A 65 -12.25 -25.76 -23.97
N GLY A 66 -10.93 -25.82 -23.74
CA GLY A 66 -10.04 -24.66 -23.66
C GLY A 66 -10.16 -23.90 -22.34
N TRP A 67 -10.52 -24.57 -21.25
CA TRP A 67 -10.52 -24.02 -19.90
C TRP A 67 -9.24 -24.42 -19.15
N PRO A 68 -8.55 -23.47 -18.49
CA PRO A 68 -7.47 -23.82 -17.57
C PRO A 68 -8.00 -24.62 -16.39
N ARG A 69 -7.46 -25.82 -16.18
CA ARG A 69 -7.81 -26.75 -15.10
C ARG A 69 -6.68 -26.83 -14.08
N PRO A 70 -6.86 -26.30 -12.86
CA PRO A 70 -5.96 -26.57 -11.76
C PRO A 70 -6.26 -27.94 -11.14
N ALA A 71 -5.23 -28.64 -10.67
CA ALA A 71 -5.38 -29.87 -9.89
C ALA A 71 -4.28 -30.00 -8.82
N ILE A 72 -4.55 -30.79 -7.79
CA ILE A 72 -3.58 -31.19 -6.77
C ILE A 72 -3.31 -32.68 -6.94
N LEU A 73 -2.06 -33.02 -7.26
CA LEU A 73 -1.59 -34.41 -7.27
C LEU A 73 -0.79 -34.69 -6.01
N SER A 74 -0.97 -35.88 -5.46
CA SER A 74 -0.35 -36.31 -4.21
C SER A 74 0.43 -37.60 -4.39
N GLY A 75 1.46 -37.78 -3.57
CA GLY A 75 2.27 -38.99 -3.55
C GLY A 75 3.21 -38.98 -2.35
N PRO A 76 3.83 -40.12 -2.01
CA PRO A 76 4.92 -40.13 -1.03
C PRO A 76 6.11 -39.32 -1.57
N PRO A 77 6.99 -38.78 -0.70
CA PRO A 77 8.25 -38.17 -1.15
C PRO A 77 8.97 -39.06 -2.17
N GLY A 78 9.42 -38.46 -3.26
CA GLY A 78 9.96 -39.14 -4.43
C GLY A 78 8.99 -39.29 -5.59
N PHE A 79 7.68 -39.09 -5.38
CA PHE A 79 6.69 -39.23 -6.47
C PHE A 79 6.84 -38.18 -7.57
N VAL A 80 7.39 -36.99 -7.24
CA VAL A 80 7.87 -36.03 -8.23
C VAL A 80 9.38 -36.20 -8.33
N ALA A 81 9.84 -36.81 -9.41
CA ALA A 81 11.25 -37.00 -9.70
C ALA A 81 11.71 -36.06 -10.80
N THR A 82 12.99 -35.69 -10.78
CA THR A 82 13.64 -34.94 -11.86
C THR A 82 14.87 -35.75 -12.30
N PRO A 83 14.68 -36.77 -13.16
CA PRO A 83 15.74 -37.69 -13.55
C PRO A 83 17.00 -36.97 -14.05
N ASP A 84 16.79 -35.90 -14.80
CA ASP A 84 17.81 -34.96 -15.24
C ASP A 84 17.39 -33.50 -14.96
N ARG A 85 18.07 -32.53 -15.57
CA ARG A 85 17.81 -31.09 -15.36
C ARG A 85 16.71 -30.53 -16.27
N GLN A 86 16.21 -31.30 -17.22
CA GLN A 86 15.26 -30.89 -18.25
C GLN A 86 13.99 -31.75 -18.27
N SER A 87 13.88 -32.74 -17.38
CA SER A 87 12.69 -33.60 -17.27
C SER A 87 12.11 -33.60 -15.85
N VAL A 88 10.79 -33.77 -15.79
CA VAL A 88 10.04 -34.02 -14.54
C VAL A 88 9.16 -35.25 -14.76
N SER A 89 9.28 -36.23 -13.87
CA SER A 89 8.44 -37.43 -13.84
C SER A 89 7.54 -37.39 -12.61
N ILE A 90 6.24 -37.55 -12.78
CA ILE A 90 5.25 -37.53 -11.70
C ILE A 90 4.54 -38.88 -11.66
N ALA A 91 4.85 -39.69 -10.65
CA ALA A 91 4.22 -40.98 -10.37
C ALA A 91 2.92 -40.78 -9.56
N SER A 92 1.94 -40.11 -10.16
CA SER A 92 0.62 -39.88 -9.59
C SER A 92 -0.39 -39.61 -10.69
N ARG A 93 -1.69 -39.76 -10.38
CA ARG A 93 -2.80 -39.50 -11.29
C ARG A 93 -3.85 -38.60 -10.62
N PRO A 94 -4.59 -37.79 -11.39
CA PRO A 94 -5.78 -37.12 -10.88
C PRO A 94 -6.76 -38.15 -10.32
N VAL A 95 -7.54 -37.76 -9.30
CA VAL A 95 -8.63 -38.62 -8.81
C VAL A 95 -9.68 -38.80 -9.91
N LYS A 96 -10.37 -39.92 -9.91
CA LYS A 96 -11.35 -40.21 -10.96
C LYS A 96 -12.42 -39.12 -11.04
N GLY A 97 -12.57 -38.52 -12.22
CA GLY A 97 -13.53 -37.46 -12.52
C GLY A 97 -13.04 -36.04 -12.23
N ASP A 98 -11.77 -35.88 -11.85
CA ASP A 98 -11.07 -34.59 -11.92
C ASP A 98 -10.91 -34.15 -13.40
N PRO A 99 -11.44 -32.98 -13.80
CA PRO A 99 -11.38 -32.51 -15.19
C PRO A 99 -9.95 -32.25 -15.69
N PHE A 100 -8.96 -32.16 -14.80
CA PHE A 100 -7.56 -31.96 -15.21
C PHE A 100 -6.99 -33.13 -16.00
N GLU A 101 -7.56 -34.34 -15.90
CA GLU A 101 -7.12 -35.50 -16.67
C GLU A 101 -7.16 -35.24 -18.20
N ASP A 102 -8.11 -34.42 -18.67
CA ASP A 102 -8.22 -34.04 -20.08
C ASP A 102 -7.05 -33.20 -20.59
N ALA A 103 -6.28 -32.59 -19.69
CA ALA A 103 -5.10 -31.80 -20.03
C ALA A 103 -3.82 -32.64 -20.24
N LEU A 104 -3.85 -33.93 -19.87
CA LEU A 104 -2.67 -34.81 -19.84
C LEU A 104 -2.46 -35.52 -21.19
N VAL A 105 -2.44 -34.73 -22.27
CA VAL A 105 -2.22 -35.20 -23.64
C VAL A 105 -0.80 -34.84 -24.08
N PRO A 106 -0.04 -35.74 -24.74
CA PRO A 106 1.27 -35.40 -25.28
C PRO A 106 1.25 -34.12 -26.12
N GLY A 107 2.23 -33.23 -25.90
CA GLY A 107 2.31 -31.91 -26.51
C GLY A 107 1.60 -30.78 -25.73
N SER A 108 0.70 -31.09 -24.80
CA SER A 108 0.01 -30.08 -24.00
C SER A 108 0.96 -29.34 -23.05
N LYS A 109 0.71 -28.03 -22.86
CA LYS A 109 1.45 -27.20 -21.90
C LYS A 109 0.91 -27.38 -20.48
N ILE A 110 1.82 -27.55 -19.52
CA ILE A 110 1.56 -27.74 -18.10
C ILE A 110 2.32 -26.70 -17.27
N GLY A 111 1.59 -25.99 -16.41
CA GLY A 111 2.17 -25.18 -15.35
C GLY A 111 2.27 -26.00 -14.07
N GLY A 112 3.42 -25.99 -13.40
CA GLY A 112 3.64 -26.70 -12.14
C GLY A 112 4.07 -25.79 -10.99
N LEU A 113 3.50 -26.02 -9.82
CA LEU A 113 3.83 -25.35 -8.56
C LEU A 113 4.13 -26.39 -7.49
N GLY A 114 5.39 -26.45 -7.10
CA GLY A 114 5.81 -27.11 -5.87
C GLY A 114 5.74 -26.12 -4.71
N ILE A 115 5.06 -26.49 -3.64
CA ILE A 115 4.87 -25.63 -2.46
C ILE A 115 5.04 -26.44 -1.18
N GLU A 116 5.92 -25.96 -0.30
CA GLU A 116 6.16 -26.50 1.03
C GLU A 116 5.62 -25.51 2.06
N LEU A 117 4.47 -25.86 2.63
CA LEU A 117 3.73 -24.99 3.54
C LEU A 117 4.47 -24.75 4.88
N PRO A 118 5.11 -25.74 5.54
CA PRO A 118 5.77 -25.51 6.84
C PRO A 118 6.86 -24.44 6.79
N THR A 119 7.66 -24.42 5.72
CA THR A 119 8.82 -23.53 5.55
C THR A 119 8.52 -22.31 4.70
N ARG A 120 7.30 -22.20 4.15
CA ARG A 120 6.91 -21.19 3.17
C ARG A 120 7.86 -21.16 1.97
N ARG A 121 8.12 -22.30 1.34
CA ARG A 121 8.94 -22.36 0.13
C ARG A 121 8.09 -22.73 -1.07
N ARG A 122 8.31 -22.07 -2.20
CA ARG A 122 7.67 -22.46 -3.47
C ARG A 122 8.58 -22.27 -4.68
N ASN A 123 8.52 -23.22 -5.58
CA ASN A 123 9.18 -23.17 -6.89
C ASN A 123 8.17 -23.54 -7.97
N ARG A 124 8.39 -22.99 -9.15
CA ARG A 124 7.49 -23.18 -10.30
C ARG A 124 8.25 -23.70 -11.50
N PHE A 125 7.49 -24.32 -12.38
CA PHE A 125 7.95 -24.64 -13.71
C PHE A 125 6.83 -24.49 -14.73
N ALA A 126 7.22 -24.32 -15.99
CA ALA A 126 6.41 -24.57 -17.16
C ALA A 126 7.03 -25.75 -17.91
N ALA A 127 6.19 -26.63 -18.45
CA ALA A 127 6.63 -27.84 -19.11
C ALA A 127 5.64 -28.28 -20.19
N THR A 128 6.06 -29.21 -21.02
CA THR A 128 5.26 -29.86 -22.06
C THR A 128 5.09 -31.33 -21.72
N VAL A 129 3.89 -31.89 -21.89
CA VAL A 129 3.64 -33.32 -21.68
C VAL A 129 4.38 -34.12 -22.75
N SER A 130 5.31 -34.97 -22.31
CA SER A 130 6.00 -35.92 -23.19
C SER A 130 5.17 -37.20 -23.37
N SER A 131 4.65 -37.73 -22.27
CA SER A 131 3.78 -38.90 -22.25
C SER A 131 2.99 -38.97 -20.96
N TYR A 132 1.82 -39.59 -21.00
CA TYR A 132 1.00 -39.85 -19.83
C TYR A 132 0.53 -41.31 -19.82
N GLY A 133 0.77 -41.99 -18.70
CA GLY A 133 0.42 -43.39 -18.47
C GLY A 133 0.39 -43.67 -16.97
N ASP A 134 1.20 -44.61 -16.49
CA ASP A 134 1.41 -44.83 -15.04
C ASP A 134 2.18 -43.67 -14.40
N THR A 135 3.05 -43.02 -15.17
CA THR A 135 3.71 -41.77 -14.82
C THR A 135 3.33 -40.68 -15.82
N LEU A 136 3.32 -39.44 -15.35
CA LEU A 136 3.27 -38.25 -16.20
C LEU A 136 4.70 -37.76 -16.41
N GLU A 137 5.18 -37.85 -17.65
CA GLU A 137 6.50 -37.40 -18.05
C GLU A 137 6.40 -36.03 -18.72
N LEU A 138 7.19 -35.08 -18.24
CA LEU A 138 7.17 -33.69 -18.67
C LEU A 138 8.57 -33.24 -19.14
N ALA A 139 8.63 -32.59 -20.29
CA ALA A 139 9.80 -31.87 -20.77
C ALA A 139 9.75 -30.42 -20.27
N LEU A 140 10.79 -29.98 -19.57
CA LEU A 140 10.84 -28.69 -18.90
C LEU A 140 11.11 -27.55 -19.90
N ASP A 141 10.23 -26.55 -19.92
CA ASP A 141 10.42 -25.32 -20.69
C ASP A 141 11.16 -24.28 -19.84
N GLN A 142 10.70 -24.08 -18.61
CA GLN A 142 11.25 -23.10 -17.67
C GLN A 142 11.11 -23.56 -16.21
N SER A 143 12.04 -23.16 -15.34
CA SER A 143 11.94 -23.28 -13.88
C SER A 143 12.48 -22.06 -13.16
N PHE A 144 11.81 -21.65 -12.09
CA PHE A 144 12.17 -20.49 -11.28
C PHE A 144 11.63 -20.59 -9.85
N GLY A 145 12.31 -19.92 -8.92
CA GLY A 145 11.81 -19.72 -7.56
C GLY A 145 10.74 -18.61 -7.55
N ASN A 146 9.73 -18.71 -6.68
CA ASN A 146 8.69 -17.69 -6.57
C ASN A 146 8.57 -17.14 -5.14
N CYS A 147 8.05 -15.92 -5.01
CA CYS A 147 8.01 -15.17 -3.76
C CYS A 147 7.14 -15.86 -2.70
N PRO A 148 7.63 -16.17 -1.49
CA PRO A 148 6.87 -16.95 -0.51
C PRO A 148 5.88 -16.14 0.37
N GLN A 149 5.71 -14.84 0.09
CA GLN A 149 5.18 -13.87 1.05
C GLN A 149 3.86 -14.24 1.71
N TYR A 150 2.92 -14.87 1.02
CA TYR A 150 1.55 -15.06 1.53
C TYR A 150 1.22 -16.53 1.83
N ILE A 151 2.22 -17.38 1.98
CA ILE A 151 2.03 -18.81 2.30
C ILE A 151 1.78 -18.95 3.79
N GLN A 152 0.63 -19.51 4.17
CA GLN A 152 0.35 -19.85 5.57
C GLN A 152 1.05 -21.16 5.93
N THR A 153 1.62 -21.25 7.13
CA THR A 153 2.26 -22.50 7.55
C THR A 153 1.23 -23.54 7.92
N ARG A 154 1.47 -24.77 7.47
CA ARG A 154 0.60 -25.92 7.72
C ARG A 154 1.40 -27.20 7.76
N ASN A 155 1.02 -28.12 8.63
CA ASN A 155 1.55 -29.48 8.63
C ASN A 155 0.59 -30.41 7.90
N LEU A 156 1.10 -31.33 7.10
CA LEU A 156 0.30 -32.29 6.34
C LEU A 156 0.33 -33.65 7.03
N ALA A 157 -0.85 -34.27 7.18
CA ALA A 157 -1.00 -35.65 7.63
C ALA A 157 -1.82 -36.45 6.61
N PHE A 158 -1.27 -37.55 6.10
CA PHE A 158 -2.00 -38.48 5.23
C PHE A 158 -3.05 -39.25 6.05
N VAL A 159 -4.29 -39.25 5.56
CA VAL A 159 -5.42 -40.01 6.14
C VAL A 159 -5.85 -41.16 5.24
N ARG A 160 -5.28 -41.23 4.03
CA ARG A 160 -5.36 -42.36 3.09
C ARG A 160 -3.98 -42.59 2.47
N ASP A 161 -3.78 -43.77 1.88
CA ASP A 161 -2.55 -44.06 1.14
C ASP A 161 -2.42 -43.08 -0.05
N PRO A 162 -1.35 -42.28 -0.13
CA PRO A 162 -1.14 -41.36 -1.26
C PRO A 162 -0.91 -42.06 -2.61
N LYS A 163 -0.69 -43.38 -2.62
CA LYS A 163 -0.60 -44.20 -3.84
C LYS A 163 -1.94 -44.77 -4.29
N ASP A 164 -3.01 -44.59 -3.50
CA ASP A 164 -4.35 -45.01 -3.88
C ASP A 164 -4.95 -44.04 -4.90
N HIS A 165 -4.71 -44.33 -6.18
CA HIS A 165 -5.29 -43.61 -7.32
C HIS A 165 -6.70 -44.12 -7.69
N GLY A 166 -7.23 -45.14 -7.00
CA GLY A 166 -8.53 -45.74 -7.29
C GLY A 166 -9.71 -45.04 -6.62
N PHE A 167 -9.45 -44.09 -5.71
CA PHE A 167 -10.49 -43.34 -5.01
C PHE A 167 -11.36 -42.54 -5.98
N THR A 168 -12.68 -42.73 -5.89
CA THR A 168 -13.67 -41.99 -6.68
C THR A 168 -14.42 -41.02 -5.75
N PRO A 169 -14.12 -39.71 -5.79
CA PRO A 169 -14.84 -38.72 -5.00
C PRO A 169 -16.30 -38.61 -5.45
N GLU A 170 -17.15 -38.11 -4.56
CA GLU A 170 -18.47 -37.61 -4.96
C GLU A 170 -18.29 -36.29 -5.71
N HIS A 171 -19.04 -36.13 -6.80
CA HIS A 171 -18.97 -34.99 -7.70
C HIS A 171 -20.25 -34.17 -7.63
N ALA A 172 -20.12 -32.86 -7.44
CA ALA A 172 -21.22 -31.92 -7.62
C ALA A 172 -20.82 -30.86 -8.65
N ARG A 173 -21.63 -30.69 -9.69
CA ARG A 173 -21.48 -29.61 -10.68
C ARG A 173 -22.43 -28.48 -10.32
N MET A 174 -22.00 -27.25 -10.52
CA MET A 174 -22.82 -26.06 -10.31
C MET A 174 -22.49 -24.98 -11.33
N SER A 175 -23.49 -24.18 -11.70
CA SER A 175 -23.34 -22.99 -12.56
C SER A 175 -23.39 -21.68 -11.78
N GLU A 176 -23.71 -21.76 -10.48
CA GLU A 176 -23.74 -20.67 -9.50
C GLU A 176 -23.19 -21.18 -8.17
N PHE A 177 -22.73 -20.27 -7.30
CA PHE A 177 -22.26 -20.64 -5.97
C PHE A 177 -23.43 -21.09 -5.09
N ASP A 178 -23.42 -22.36 -4.70
CA ASP A 178 -24.29 -22.87 -3.64
C ASP A 178 -23.80 -22.41 -2.25
N GLU A 179 -24.61 -22.59 -1.21
CA GLU A 179 -24.27 -22.15 0.15
C GLU A 179 -22.94 -22.71 0.66
N GLU A 180 -22.56 -23.90 0.22
CA GLU A 180 -21.34 -24.54 0.66
C GLU A 180 -20.10 -23.99 -0.05
N ALA A 181 -20.21 -23.66 -1.34
CA ALA A 181 -19.18 -22.95 -2.08
C ALA A 181 -18.96 -21.57 -1.46
N LEU A 182 -20.04 -20.86 -1.11
CA LEU A 182 -19.96 -19.56 -0.44
C LEU A 182 -19.22 -19.66 0.91
N ARG A 183 -19.52 -20.67 1.73
CA ARG A 183 -18.80 -20.92 3.00
C ARG A 183 -17.34 -21.30 2.77
N HIS A 184 -17.05 -22.15 1.79
CA HIS A 184 -15.68 -22.58 1.48
C HIS A 184 -14.84 -21.39 1.01
N ILE A 185 -15.36 -20.59 0.08
CA ILE A 185 -14.66 -19.42 -0.48
C ILE A 185 -14.46 -18.35 0.59
N SER A 186 -15.50 -18.02 1.37
CA SER A 186 -15.42 -16.95 2.39
C SER A 186 -14.47 -17.29 3.54
N THR A 187 -14.25 -18.57 3.84
CA THR A 187 -13.30 -19.02 4.88
C THR A 187 -11.92 -19.35 4.35
N ALA A 188 -11.74 -19.36 3.02
CA ALA A 188 -10.46 -19.64 2.39
C ALA A 188 -9.44 -18.53 2.70
N ASP A 189 -8.26 -18.94 3.15
CA ASP A 189 -7.08 -18.08 3.27
C ASP A 189 -6.04 -18.36 2.17
N THR A 190 -6.34 -19.33 1.31
CA THR A 190 -5.47 -19.88 0.27
C THR A 190 -6.32 -20.38 -0.90
N PHE A 191 -5.93 -20.03 -2.13
CA PHE A 191 -6.41 -20.69 -3.35
C PHE A 191 -5.32 -20.72 -4.41
N PHE A 192 -5.53 -21.51 -5.46
CA PHE A 192 -4.65 -21.57 -6.61
C PHE A 192 -5.35 -21.07 -7.87
N ILE A 193 -4.59 -20.42 -8.74
CA ILE A 193 -5.08 -19.83 -9.98
C ILE A 193 -4.31 -20.41 -11.16
N ALA A 194 -5.03 -21.05 -12.07
CA ALA A 194 -4.57 -21.57 -13.35
C ALA A 194 -4.91 -20.56 -14.46
N SER A 195 -3.95 -20.28 -15.32
CA SER A 195 -4.09 -19.38 -16.46
C SER A 195 -3.19 -19.83 -17.59
N VAL A 196 -3.47 -19.38 -18.82
CA VAL A 196 -2.65 -19.73 -20.00
C VAL A 196 -2.41 -18.52 -20.89
N ALA A 197 -1.25 -18.48 -21.53
CA ALA A 197 -0.97 -17.52 -22.60
C ALA A 197 -1.32 -18.14 -23.95
N PRO A 198 -2.17 -17.49 -24.77
CA PRO A 198 -2.38 -17.90 -26.16
C PRO A 198 -1.11 -17.63 -26.98
N ASN A 199 -0.89 -18.42 -28.03
CA ASN A 199 0.21 -18.22 -28.96
C ASN A 199 -0.26 -17.41 -30.19
N ASP A 200 -0.12 -16.08 -30.14
CA ASP A 200 -0.52 -15.16 -31.21
C ASP A 200 0.66 -14.84 -32.17
N GLY A 201 1.42 -15.86 -32.59
CA GLY A 201 2.48 -15.71 -33.60
C GLY A 201 3.86 -15.25 -33.07
N GLU A 202 4.21 -15.55 -31.81
CA GLU A 202 5.58 -15.36 -31.30
C GLU A 202 6.50 -16.52 -31.77
N GLU A 203 7.79 -16.25 -32.02
CA GLU A 203 8.79 -17.27 -32.43
C GLU A 203 8.99 -18.34 -31.34
N GLY A 204 8.72 -19.61 -31.68
CA GLY A 204 8.86 -20.77 -30.76
C GLY A 204 7.66 -21.71 -30.78
N SER A 205 7.02 -21.88 -31.94
CA SER A 205 5.73 -22.56 -32.10
C SER A 205 5.74 -24.04 -31.72
N ASP A 206 4.72 -24.43 -30.96
CA ASP A 206 4.24 -25.80 -30.85
C ASP A 206 2.85 -25.88 -31.51
N GLU A 207 2.45 -27.04 -32.04
CA GLU A 207 1.18 -27.24 -32.79
C GLU A 207 -0.10 -26.98 -31.96
N THR A 208 0.03 -26.71 -30.66
CA THR A 208 -1.08 -26.58 -29.69
C THR A 208 -1.71 -25.19 -29.61
N GLY A 209 -1.09 -24.15 -30.20
CA GLY A 209 -1.63 -22.78 -30.17
C GLY A 209 -1.54 -22.08 -28.79
N VAL A 210 -0.78 -22.63 -27.84
CA VAL A 210 -0.62 -22.13 -26.47
C VAL A 210 0.85 -21.91 -26.19
N LEU A 211 1.21 -20.70 -25.74
CA LEU A 211 2.60 -20.35 -25.44
C LEU A 211 3.07 -21.00 -24.14
N GLY A 212 2.20 -21.05 -23.13
CA GLY A 212 2.50 -21.67 -21.84
C GLY A 212 1.31 -21.69 -20.88
N ALA A 213 1.35 -22.62 -19.93
CA ALA A 213 0.40 -22.72 -18.83
C ALA A 213 1.05 -22.35 -17.50
N ASP A 214 0.26 -21.75 -16.60
CA ASP A 214 0.74 -21.17 -15.35
C ASP A 214 -0.20 -21.51 -14.20
N ILE A 215 0.36 -21.94 -13.06
CA ILE A 215 -0.37 -22.18 -11.81
C ILE A 215 0.29 -21.39 -10.67
N SER A 216 -0.49 -20.54 -9.99
CA SER A 216 0.01 -19.68 -8.92
C SER A 216 -0.78 -19.88 -7.63
N HIS A 217 -0.12 -19.64 -6.51
CA HIS A 217 -0.76 -19.61 -5.19
C HIS A 217 -1.07 -18.18 -4.79
N ARG A 218 -2.30 -17.96 -4.31
CA ARG A 218 -2.77 -16.72 -3.68
C ARG A 218 -3.15 -17.01 -2.22
N GLY A 219 -2.74 -16.13 -1.32
CA GLY A 219 -3.03 -16.25 0.10
C GLY A 219 -3.30 -14.90 0.75
N GLY A 220 -4.13 -14.90 1.78
CA GLY A 220 -4.58 -13.72 2.49
C GLY A 220 -5.17 -14.09 3.85
N LYS A 221 -5.81 -13.14 4.53
CA LYS A 221 -6.65 -13.45 5.70
C LYS A 221 -7.93 -14.15 5.22
N PRO A 222 -8.56 -15.06 6.00
CA PRO A 222 -9.89 -15.55 5.68
C PRO A 222 -10.84 -14.39 5.34
N GLY A 223 -11.62 -14.54 4.27
CA GLY A 223 -12.50 -13.50 3.76
C GLY A 223 -11.84 -12.49 2.82
N PHE A 224 -10.56 -12.65 2.45
CA PHE A 224 -9.93 -11.80 1.44
C PHE A 224 -10.50 -12.00 0.03
N VAL A 225 -11.14 -13.14 -0.25
CA VAL A 225 -11.95 -13.35 -1.46
C VAL A 225 -13.36 -12.84 -1.18
N ARG A 226 -13.72 -11.68 -1.75
CA ARG A 226 -15.07 -11.14 -1.66
C ARG A 226 -15.96 -11.85 -2.66
N ILE A 227 -17.15 -12.23 -2.22
CA ILE A 227 -18.21 -12.70 -3.09
C ILE A 227 -19.14 -11.50 -3.34
N ASP A 228 -19.24 -11.09 -4.60
CA ASP A 228 -20.04 -9.93 -5.00
C ASP A 228 -21.50 -10.33 -5.30
N ASP A 229 -21.70 -11.51 -5.89
CA ASP A 229 -23.00 -12.08 -6.24
C ASP A 229 -22.92 -13.63 -6.37
N SER A 230 -23.94 -14.28 -6.94
CA SER A 230 -23.98 -15.75 -7.08
C SER A 230 -22.95 -16.34 -8.07
N ARG A 231 -22.21 -15.50 -8.80
CA ARG A 231 -21.20 -15.91 -9.80
C ARG A 231 -19.91 -15.08 -9.75
N THR A 232 -19.88 -13.94 -9.09
CA THR A 232 -18.75 -13.00 -9.14
C THR A 232 -17.95 -12.99 -7.85
N LEU A 233 -16.62 -13.07 -8.01
CA LEU A 233 -15.64 -12.90 -6.94
C LEU A 233 -14.74 -11.71 -7.23
N THR A 234 -14.36 -10.96 -6.20
CA THR A 234 -13.31 -9.93 -6.26
C THR A 234 -12.21 -10.26 -5.25
N ILE A 235 -10.97 -10.32 -5.72
CA ILE A 235 -9.80 -10.68 -4.92
C ILE A 235 -8.77 -9.54 -4.98
N PRO A 236 -8.25 -9.04 -3.85
CA PRO A 236 -7.15 -8.09 -3.86
C PRO A 236 -5.85 -8.84 -4.18
N ASP A 237 -5.05 -8.30 -5.10
CA ASP A 237 -3.71 -8.79 -5.35
C ASP A 237 -2.68 -7.96 -4.59
N PHE A 238 -1.68 -8.64 -4.04
CA PHE A 238 -0.67 -8.05 -3.20
C PHE A 238 0.71 -8.13 -3.86
N ALA A 239 1.62 -7.27 -3.42
CA ALA A 239 2.98 -7.20 -3.94
C ALA A 239 3.67 -8.58 -4.01
N GLY A 240 4.24 -8.91 -5.17
CA GLY A 240 4.88 -10.19 -5.44
C GLY A 240 6.29 -10.03 -6.02
N ASN A 241 6.72 -11.01 -6.82
CA ASN A 241 8.02 -10.97 -7.51
C ASN A 241 8.02 -10.13 -8.80
N LEU A 242 6.89 -9.50 -9.16
CA LEU A 242 6.73 -8.66 -10.35
C LEU A 242 6.91 -9.37 -11.71
N PHE A 243 6.95 -10.71 -11.75
CA PHE A 243 6.97 -11.45 -13.04
C PHE A 243 5.65 -11.34 -13.79
N PHE A 244 4.55 -11.32 -13.04
CA PHE A 244 3.19 -11.22 -13.57
C PHE A 244 2.72 -12.38 -14.46
N ASN A 245 3.33 -13.58 -14.41
CA ASN A 245 2.94 -14.73 -15.25
C ASN A 245 1.41 -14.94 -15.34
N THR A 246 0.74 -15.05 -14.19
CA THR A 246 -0.71 -15.27 -14.14
C THR A 246 -1.51 -14.10 -14.74
N PHE A 247 -1.12 -12.86 -14.45
CA PHE A 247 -1.88 -11.70 -14.92
C PHE A 247 -1.57 -11.32 -16.36
N GLY A 248 -0.34 -11.57 -16.81
CA GLY A 248 0.04 -11.46 -18.20
C GLY A 248 -0.75 -12.47 -19.04
N ASN A 249 -0.94 -13.69 -18.55
CA ASN A 249 -1.84 -14.67 -19.18
C ASN A 249 -3.28 -14.15 -19.24
N ILE A 250 -3.84 -13.69 -18.11
CA ILE A 250 -5.23 -13.22 -18.03
C ILE A 250 -5.49 -12.01 -18.94
N LEU A 251 -4.51 -11.11 -19.08
CA LEU A 251 -4.60 -9.97 -19.99
C LEU A 251 -4.74 -10.40 -21.45
N LEU A 252 -4.19 -11.55 -21.84
CA LEU A 252 -4.25 -12.10 -23.19
C LEU A 252 -5.39 -13.09 -23.39
N ASN A 253 -5.76 -13.83 -22.34
CA ASN A 253 -6.84 -14.79 -22.34
C ASN A 253 -7.57 -14.76 -20.98
N PRO A 254 -8.81 -14.25 -20.91
CA PRO A 254 -9.53 -14.11 -19.65
C PRO A 254 -9.90 -15.45 -19.01
N ARG A 255 -9.97 -16.55 -19.78
CA ARG A 255 -10.34 -17.86 -19.23
C ARG A 255 -9.36 -18.30 -18.16
N THR A 256 -9.87 -18.60 -16.98
CA THR A 256 -9.11 -18.84 -15.77
C THR A 256 -9.74 -19.96 -14.96
N GLY A 257 -8.90 -20.77 -14.31
CA GLY A 257 -9.33 -21.78 -13.35
C GLY A 257 -8.92 -21.41 -11.93
N LEU A 258 -9.82 -21.56 -10.96
CA LEU A 258 -9.50 -21.39 -9.54
C LEU A 258 -9.66 -22.71 -8.79
N LEU A 259 -8.79 -22.99 -7.82
CA LEU A 259 -8.87 -24.18 -6.96
C LEU A 259 -8.81 -23.77 -5.49
N PHE A 260 -9.86 -24.11 -4.76
CA PHE A 260 -9.99 -23.92 -3.33
C PHE A 260 -9.91 -25.29 -2.64
N PRO A 261 -8.80 -25.62 -1.96
CA PRO A 261 -8.74 -26.81 -1.13
C PRO A 261 -9.43 -26.55 0.20
N ASP A 262 -10.21 -27.50 0.71
CA ASP A 262 -10.60 -27.56 2.11
C ASP A 262 -9.62 -28.46 2.85
N PHE A 263 -8.79 -27.83 3.65
CA PHE A 263 -7.72 -28.49 4.37
C PHE A 263 -8.19 -29.39 5.53
N ALA A 264 -9.41 -29.18 6.04
CA ALA A 264 -9.98 -29.94 7.15
C ALA A 264 -10.77 -31.16 6.67
N THR A 265 -11.45 -31.06 5.53
CA THR A 265 -12.28 -32.14 4.98
C THR A 265 -11.62 -32.91 3.85
N GLY A 266 -10.61 -32.32 3.19
CA GLY A 266 -9.98 -32.83 1.98
C GLY A 266 -10.81 -32.61 0.72
N ASP A 267 -11.90 -31.84 0.80
CA ASP A 267 -12.71 -31.43 -0.35
C ASP A 267 -11.91 -30.45 -1.23
N VAL A 268 -12.23 -30.45 -2.53
CA VAL A 268 -11.67 -29.49 -3.49
C VAL A 268 -12.80 -28.87 -4.27
N LEU A 269 -12.83 -27.54 -4.32
CA LEU A 269 -13.72 -26.78 -5.19
C LEU A 269 -12.92 -26.18 -6.34
N ILE A 270 -13.26 -26.57 -7.56
CA ILE A 270 -12.63 -26.13 -8.81
C ILE A 270 -13.62 -25.22 -9.54
N LEU A 271 -13.21 -24.00 -9.85
CA LEU A 271 -14.01 -23.01 -10.56
C LEU A 271 -13.42 -22.78 -11.96
N ALA A 272 -14.29 -22.56 -12.93
CA ALA A 272 -13.96 -22.17 -14.28
C ALA A 272 -14.73 -20.89 -14.62
N GLY A 273 -14.05 -19.92 -15.22
CA GLY A 273 -14.68 -18.65 -15.52
C GLY A 273 -13.73 -17.65 -16.16
N ASP A 274 -14.25 -16.46 -16.42
CA ASP A 274 -13.47 -15.36 -16.99
C ASP A 274 -12.92 -14.49 -15.85
N ALA A 275 -11.67 -14.05 -15.99
CA ALA A 275 -11.03 -13.15 -15.07
C ALA A 275 -10.59 -11.84 -15.74
N GLU A 276 -10.60 -10.77 -14.97
CA GLU A 276 -10.16 -9.44 -15.36
C GLU A 276 -9.24 -8.86 -14.28
N VAL A 277 -8.15 -8.21 -14.71
CA VAL A 277 -7.23 -7.49 -13.82
C VAL A 277 -7.56 -6.01 -13.84
N ILE A 278 -8.04 -5.49 -12.70
CA ILE A 278 -8.43 -4.10 -12.52
C ILE A 278 -7.26 -3.34 -11.88
N PHE A 279 -6.69 -2.39 -12.63
CA PHE A 279 -5.53 -1.60 -12.20
C PHE A 279 -5.91 -0.31 -11.49
N GLU A 280 -7.12 0.20 -11.72
CA GLU A 280 -7.59 1.49 -11.20
C GLU A 280 -9.02 1.33 -10.67
N ASP A 281 -9.17 1.47 -9.36
CA ASP A 281 -10.45 1.47 -8.66
C ASP A 281 -10.25 2.16 -7.30
N ARG A 282 -11.27 2.86 -6.80
CA ARG A 282 -11.26 3.45 -5.46
C ARG A 282 -11.06 2.40 -4.36
N GLU A 283 -11.52 1.17 -4.59
CA GLU A 283 -11.36 0.05 -3.67
C GLU A 283 -9.90 -0.36 -3.50
N ILE A 284 -9.05 -0.19 -4.52
CA ILE A 284 -7.61 -0.47 -4.43
C ILE A 284 -6.98 0.48 -3.41
N ALA A 285 -7.28 1.78 -3.50
CA ALA A 285 -6.77 2.78 -2.56
C ALA A 285 -7.30 2.58 -1.13
N ALA A 286 -8.51 2.03 -0.98
CA ALA A 286 -9.13 1.76 0.31
C ALA A 286 -8.65 0.44 0.96
N PHE A 287 -8.27 -0.56 0.15
CA PHE A 287 -7.81 -1.85 0.63
C PHE A 287 -6.30 -1.84 0.88
N ARG A 288 -5.88 -1.89 2.14
CA ARG A 288 -4.45 -1.84 2.49
C ARG A 288 -3.66 -2.99 1.89
N GLY A 289 -2.61 -2.62 1.16
CA GLY A 289 -1.67 -3.54 0.52
C GLY A 289 -2.12 -4.08 -0.83
N ALA A 290 -3.35 -3.78 -1.27
CA ALA A 290 -3.81 -4.12 -2.61
C ALA A 290 -3.09 -3.24 -3.63
N GLU A 291 -2.52 -3.88 -4.65
CA GLU A 291 -1.86 -3.21 -5.79
C GLU A 291 -2.78 -3.17 -7.02
N ARG A 292 -3.79 -4.04 -7.04
CA ARG A 292 -4.80 -4.23 -8.09
C ARG A 292 -5.86 -5.21 -7.60
N LEU A 293 -6.96 -5.33 -8.33
CA LEU A 293 -7.99 -6.34 -8.07
C LEU A 293 -8.04 -7.36 -9.20
N LEU A 294 -8.37 -8.60 -8.85
CA LEU A 294 -8.77 -9.64 -9.78
C LEU A 294 -10.27 -9.84 -9.62
N ARG A 295 -11.03 -9.57 -10.68
CA ARG A 295 -12.45 -9.92 -10.74
C ARG A 295 -12.60 -11.23 -11.51
N PHE A 296 -13.34 -12.18 -10.95
CA PHE A 296 -13.59 -13.48 -11.56
C PHE A 296 -15.09 -13.72 -11.67
N ARG A 297 -15.56 -14.08 -12.85
CA ARG A 297 -16.97 -14.40 -13.12
C ARG A 297 -17.08 -15.87 -13.47
N LEU A 298 -17.80 -16.61 -12.63
CA LEU A 298 -18.04 -18.04 -12.76
C LEU A 298 -18.82 -18.35 -14.04
N ASP A 299 -18.33 -19.35 -14.78
CA ASP A 299 -19.08 -20.08 -15.80
C ASP A 299 -19.66 -21.37 -15.21
N HIS A 300 -18.80 -22.20 -14.62
CA HIS A 300 -19.19 -23.43 -13.93
C HIS A 300 -18.15 -23.82 -12.87
N ALA A 301 -18.57 -24.67 -11.93
CA ALA A 301 -17.73 -25.22 -10.89
C ALA A 301 -17.99 -26.71 -10.64
N ILE A 302 -16.97 -27.37 -10.09
CA ILE A 302 -16.98 -28.77 -9.71
C ILE A 302 -16.47 -28.87 -8.28
N ARG A 303 -17.23 -29.54 -7.42
CA ARG A 303 -16.81 -29.94 -6.08
C ARG A 303 -16.46 -31.43 -6.09
N LEU A 304 -15.27 -31.76 -5.61
CA LEU A 304 -14.79 -33.12 -5.41
C LEU A 304 -14.69 -33.40 -3.91
N ARG A 305 -15.57 -34.26 -3.39
CA ARG A 305 -15.62 -34.58 -1.95
C ARG A 305 -14.46 -35.48 -1.53
N ARG A 306 -13.75 -35.06 -0.48
CA ARG A 306 -12.64 -35.76 0.14
C ARG A 306 -11.61 -36.19 -0.89
N ALA A 307 -11.41 -35.42 -1.96
CA ALA A 307 -10.50 -35.76 -3.06
C ALA A 307 -9.05 -35.91 -2.55
N LEU A 308 -8.63 -35.04 -1.63
CA LEU A 308 -7.27 -35.05 -1.10
C LEU A 308 -7.08 -36.19 -0.08
N PRO A 309 -6.02 -37.03 -0.20
CA PRO A 309 -5.75 -38.12 0.73
C PRO A 309 -5.09 -37.65 2.04
N PHE A 310 -4.99 -36.35 2.27
CA PHE A 310 -4.38 -35.74 3.44
C PHE A 310 -5.23 -34.63 4.04
N ARG A 311 -4.95 -34.31 5.30
CA ARG A 311 -5.47 -33.13 6.01
C ARG A 311 -4.31 -32.23 6.38
N PHE A 312 -4.61 -30.94 6.53
CA PHE A 312 -3.63 -30.02 7.05
C PHE A 312 -4.03 -29.50 8.42
N GLU A 313 -3.06 -29.51 9.31
CA GLU A 313 -3.12 -28.79 10.57
C GLU A 313 -2.58 -27.38 10.36
N PHE A 314 -3.39 -26.38 10.70
CA PHE A 314 -2.99 -24.98 10.58
C PHE A 314 -1.87 -24.65 11.57
N GLY A 315 -0.81 -24.00 11.09
CA GLY A 315 0.26 -23.46 11.93
C GLY A 315 0.03 -21.98 12.22
N SER A 316 0.42 -21.13 11.27
CA SER A 316 0.40 -19.67 11.46
C SER A 316 0.17 -18.94 10.15
N TYR A 317 -0.54 -17.81 10.24
CA TYR A 317 -0.61 -16.87 9.14
C TYR A 317 0.77 -16.29 8.83
N SER A 318 1.00 -16.00 7.55
CA SER A 318 2.13 -15.23 7.10
C SER A 318 2.06 -13.83 7.71
N PRO A 319 3.19 -13.32 8.24
CA PRO A 319 3.29 -11.93 8.63
C PRO A 319 2.84 -10.95 7.53
N ASN A 320 3.10 -11.26 6.24
CA ASN A 320 2.66 -10.40 5.13
C ASN A 320 1.13 -10.41 4.97
N SER A 321 0.45 -11.53 5.23
CA SER A 321 -1.01 -11.58 5.21
C SER A 321 -1.61 -10.81 6.39
N LEU A 322 -0.95 -10.79 7.56
CA LEU A 322 -1.46 -10.09 8.75
C LEU A 322 -1.47 -8.57 8.60
N ILE A 323 -0.55 -8.02 7.81
CA ILE A 323 -0.44 -6.57 7.56
C ILE A 323 -1.34 -6.06 6.43
N THR A 324 -2.02 -6.92 5.66
CA THR A 324 -3.00 -6.47 4.66
C THR A 324 -4.30 -6.02 5.31
N GLY A 325 -5.11 -5.24 4.60
CA GLY A 325 -6.46 -4.88 5.03
C GLY A 325 -7.46 -6.02 4.89
N ASP A 326 -8.72 -5.70 5.13
CA ASP A 326 -9.88 -6.52 4.77
C ASP A 326 -10.98 -5.67 4.09
N TRP A 327 -11.99 -6.33 3.52
CA TRP A 327 -13.06 -5.67 2.77
C TRP A 327 -14.00 -4.84 3.63
N LYS A 328 -14.12 -5.15 4.92
CA LYS A 328 -14.92 -4.36 5.86
C LYS A 328 -14.21 -3.04 6.15
N GLU A 329 -12.90 -3.08 6.41
CA GLU A 329 -12.04 -1.90 6.57
C GLU A 329 -12.06 -1.03 5.31
N ALA A 330 -11.92 -1.64 4.12
CA ALA A 330 -11.96 -0.90 2.85
C ALA A 330 -13.31 -0.22 2.61
N SER A 331 -14.43 -0.92 2.86
CA SER A 331 -15.78 -0.34 2.73
C SER A 331 -15.99 0.81 3.70
N ALA A 332 -15.52 0.65 4.94
CA ALA A 332 -15.59 1.68 5.98
C ALA A 332 -14.76 2.92 5.61
N ALA A 333 -13.57 2.73 5.03
CA ALA A 333 -12.73 3.83 4.55
C ALA A 333 -13.39 4.60 3.40
N LEU A 334 -14.05 3.91 2.46
CA LEU A 334 -14.80 4.54 1.37
C LEU A 334 -16.03 5.32 1.87
N ALA A 335 -16.74 4.79 2.86
CA ALA A 335 -17.85 5.51 3.50
C ALA A 335 -17.36 6.76 4.25
N ALA A 336 -16.24 6.65 4.96
CA ALA A 336 -15.59 7.78 5.62
C ALA A 336 -15.19 8.87 4.62
N GLU A 337 -14.69 8.48 3.44
CA GLU A 337 -14.27 9.40 2.39
C GLU A 337 -15.44 10.24 1.85
N GLN A 338 -16.63 9.67 1.71
CA GLN A 338 -17.85 10.41 1.30
C GLN A 338 -18.22 11.54 2.28
N SER A 339 -17.79 11.44 3.53
CA SER A 339 -18.03 12.42 4.59
C SER A 339 -16.80 13.28 4.92
N ARG A 340 -15.77 13.31 4.06
CA ARG A 340 -14.48 14.01 4.27
C ARG A 340 -14.60 15.47 4.76
N ASN A 341 -15.61 16.19 4.26
CA ASN A 341 -15.83 17.61 4.55
C ASN A 341 -16.82 17.86 5.70
N ARG A 342 -17.28 16.81 6.39
CA ARG A 342 -18.21 16.91 7.52
C ARG A 342 -17.50 16.55 8.82
N TYR A 343 -17.71 17.36 9.86
CA TYR A 343 -17.24 17.02 11.19
C TYR A 343 -17.98 15.80 11.71
N ARG A 344 -17.22 14.80 12.15
CA ARG A 344 -17.72 13.54 12.72
C ARG A 344 -17.26 13.40 14.17
N PRO A 345 -18.06 12.77 15.03
CA PRO A 345 -17.69 12.57 16.42
C PRO A 345 -16.69 11.42 16.57
N PHE A 346 -15.61 11.66 17.31
CA PHE A 346 -14.64 10.65 17.70
C PHE A 346 -14.52 10.61 19.21
N VAL A 347 -14.55 9.41 19.78
CA VAL A 347 -14.39 9.21 21.22
C VAL A 347 -12.92 9.00 21.56
N VAL A 348 -12.47 9.70 22.60
CA VAL A 348 -11.12 9.53 23.16
C VAL A 348 -11.08 8.21 23.91
N ARG A 349 -10.42 7.20 23.34
CA ARG A 349 -10.33 5.85 23.93
C ARG A 349 -9.15 5.66 24.85
N LYS A 350 -8.08 6.41 24.62
CA LYS A 350 -6.85 6.27 25.37
C LYS A 350 -6.09 7.59 25.39
N ILE A 351 -5.53 7.94 26.55
CA ILE A 351 -4.59 9.07 26.69
C ILE A 351 -3.24 8.55 27.19
N VAL A 352 -2.15 8.98 26.56
CA VAL A 352 -0.78 8.58 26.94
C VAL A 352 0.08 9.83 27.16
N GLN A 353 0.77 9.90 28.30
CA GLN A 353 1.81 10.91 28.53
C GLN A 353 3.10 10.49 27.81
N GLU A 354 3.46 11.20 26.74
CA GLU A 354 4.62 10.85 25.90
C GLU A 354 5.92 11.53 26.35
N SER A 355 5.81 12.67 27.03
CA SER A 355 6.92 13.40 27.65
C SER A 355 6.36 14.35 28.72
N THR A 356 7.18 15.17 29.39
CA THR A 356 6.67 16.15 30.37
C THR A 356 5.72 17.20 29.77
N ILE A 357 5.74 17.38 28.45
CA ILE A 357 4.96 18.43 27.76
C ILE A 357 4.08 17.91 26.62
N VAL A 358 4.10 16.60 26.32
CA VAL A 358 3.33 16.01 25.21
C VAL A 358 2.39 14.92 25.71
N ARG A 359 1.13 14.95 25.24
CA ARG A 359 0.14 13.88 25.43
C ARG A 359 -0.38 13.39 24.09
N SER A 360 -0.55 12.08 23.95
CA SER A 360 -1.25 11.45 22.83
C SER A 360 -2.69 11.14 23.18
N PHE A 361 -3.58 11.33 22.21
CA PHE A 361 -5.00 10.99 22.27
C PHE A 361 -5.31 10.01 21.16
N TYR A 362 -5.87 8.85 21.52
CA TYR A 362 -6.30 7.83 20.58
C TYR A 362 -7.81 7.95 20.38
N LEU A 363 -8.21 8.13 19.13
CA LEU A 363 -9.55 8.50 18.71
C LEU A 363 -10.16 7.35 17.90
N GLU A 364 -11.33 6.90 18.34
CA GLU A 364 -12.15 5.93 17.62
C GLU A 364 -13.40 6.63 17.08
N ALA A 365 -13.88 6.26 15.89
CA ALA A 365 -15.13 6.78 15.38
C ALA A 365 -16.28 6.43 16.34
N ALA A 366 -17.10 7.42 16.72
CA ALA A 366 -18.26 7.21 17.57
C ALA A 366 -19.55 6.91 16.76
N ASP A 367 -19.45 6.95 15.44
CA ASP A 367 -20.51 6.65 14.46
C ASP A 367 -20.16 5.41 13.62
N ASP A 368 -21.11 4.95 12.80
CA ASP A 368 -20.92 3.79 11.92
C ASP A 368 -20.10 4.10 10.65
N GLY A 369 -19.56 5.31 10.54
CA GLY A 369 -18.91 5.81 9.32
C GLY A 369 -17.47 5.34 9.10
N GLY A 370 -16.94 4.46 9.96
CA GLY A 370 -15.57 3.94 9.84
C GLY A 370 -14.46 4.96 10.09
N LEU A 371 -13.21 4.51 10.12
CA LEU A 371 -12.06 5.42 10.18
C LEU A 371 -11.68 5.91 8.78
N PRO A 372 -11.44 7.21 8.59
CA PRO A 372 -10.93 7.72 7.32
C PRO A 372 -9.50 7.21 7.09
N ALA A 373 -9.21 6.77 5.87
CA ALA A 373 -7.85 6.47 5.45
C ALA A 373 -7.00 7.75 5.44
N PHE A 374 -5.70 7.61 5.68
CA PHE A 374 -4.76 8.72 5.64
C PHE A 374 -3.37 8.27 5.20
N LYS A 375 -2.58 9.21 4.69
CA LYS A 375 -1.16 9.00 4.37
C LYS A 375 -0.29 9.48 5.53
N ALA A 376 0.79 8.74 5.82
CA ALA A 376 1.69 9.08 6.91
C ALA A 376 2.29 10.48 6.74
N GLY A 377 2.09 11.34 7.73
CA GLY A 377 2.44 12.78 7.70
C GLY A 377 1.25 13.72 7.58
N GLN A 378 0.07 13.25 7.18
CA GLN A 378 -1.16 14.05 7.20
C GLN A 378 -1.59 14.46 8.61
N PHE A 379 -2.37 15.53 8.70
CA PHE A 379 -2.94 16.05 9.94
C PHE A 379 -4.46 15.89 9.98
N LEU A 380 -5.00 15.91 11.20
CA LEU A 380 -6.41 15.83 11.51
C LEU A 380 -6.91 17.21 11.98
N PRO A 381 -7.79 17.88 11.22
CA PRO A 381 -8.52 19.04 11.72
C PRO A 381 -9.54 18.59 12.77
N ILE A 382 -9.39 19.09 13.98
CA ILE A 382 -10.32 18.85 15.09
C ILE A 382 -11.05 20.12 15.47
N ARG A 383 -12.24 19.96 16.01
CA ARG A 383 -13.05 21.02 16.61
C ARG A 383 -13.40 20.62 18.05
N VAL A 384 -13.13 21.54 18.97
CA VAL A 384 -13.43 21.38 20.40
C VAL A 384 -14.03 22.68 20.92
N THR A 385 -14.76 22.60 22.03
CA THR A 385 -15.25 23.79 22.74
C THR A 385 -14.53 23.86 24.09
N PRO A 386 -13.43 24.64 24.18
CA PRO A 386 -12.72 24.82 25.44
C PRO A 386 -13.63 25.35 26.53
N GLU A 387 -13.36 24.98 27.79
CA GLU A 387 -14.10 25.51 28.94
C GLU A 387 -14.04 27.05 28.97
N GLY A 388 -15.20 27.69 29.09
CA GLY A 388 -15.34 29.14 29.05
C GLY A 388 -15.35 29.77 27.65
N ALA A 389 -15.16 29.00 26.57
CA ALA A 389 -15.33 29.51 25.20
C ALA A 389 -16.82 29.55 24.81
N GLN A 390 -17.24 30.64 24.15
CA GLN A 390 -18.61 30.78 23.61
C GLN A 390 -18.79 30.01 22.30
N GLU A 391 -17.71 29.80 21.55
CA GLU A 391 -17.73 29.14 20.24
C GLU A 391 -16.70 28.01 20.18
N ALA A 392 -16.99 27.03 19.32
CA ALA A 392 -16.08 25.93 19.06
C ALA A 392 -14.84 26.42 18.27
N VAL A 393 -13.67 25.93 18.65
CA VAL A 393 -12.38 26.33 18.08
C VAL A 393 -11.77 25.17 17.32
N THR A 394 -11.30 25.45 16.10
CA THR A 394 -10.66 24.45 15.24
C THR A 394 -9.14 24.51 15.33
N ARG A 395 -8.48 23.36 15.40
CA ARG A 395 -7.02 23.21 15.31
C ARG A 395 -6.66 21.97 14.51
N THR A 396 -5.45 21.93 13.96
CA THR A 396 -4.94 20.78 13.23
C THR A 396 -3.80 20.13 14.00
N TYR A 397 -3.81 18.81 14.09
CA TYR A 397 -2.73 18.03 14.69
C TYR A 397 -2.31 16.90 13.76
N THR A 398 -1.01 16.77 13.50
CA THR A 398 -0.48 15.65 12.71
C THR A 398 -0.92 14.32 13.30
N LEU A 399 -1.35 13.40 12.44
CA LEU A 399 -1.61 12.02 12.82
C LEU A 399 -0.28 11.33 13.10
N SER A 400 0.03 11.11 14.37
CA SER A 400 1.26 10.46 14.82
C SER A 400 1.16 8.93 14.83
N GLY A 401 -0.01 8.39 14.45
CA GLY A 401 -0.27 6.95 14.29
C GLY A 401 0.21 6.41 12.95
N VAL A 402 -0.19 5.17 12.64
CA VAL A 402 0.13 4.51 11.37
C VAL A 402 -1.09 4.50 10.46
N PRO A 403 -0.95 4.75 9.15
CA PRO A 403 -2.00 4.48 8.18
C PRO A 403 -2.64 3.09 8.36
N GLY A 404 -3.96 3.08 8.54
CA GLY A 404 -4.76 1.88 8.74
C GLY A 404 -4.74 1.30 10.16
N ASP A 405 -4.20 2.00 11.15
CA ASP A 405 -4.41 1.58 12.53
C ASP A 405 -5.91 1.66 12.91
N LYS A 406 -6.32 0.90 13.93
CA LYS A 406 -7.74 0.82 14.37
C LYS A 406 -8.23 2.07 15.09
N MET A 407 -7.35 3.03 15.34
CA MET A 407 -7.63 4.32 15.97
C MET A 407 -6.74 5.39 15.33
N LEU A 408 -7.25 6.61 15.27
CA LEU A 408 -6.41 7.76 14.92
C LEU A 408 -5.63 8.20 16.17
N ARG A 409 -4.37 8.59 16.01
CA ARG A 409 -3.55 9.12 17.10
C ARG A 409 -3.11 10.54 16.77
N ILE A 410 -3.50 11.50 17.61
CA ILE A 410 -2.93 12.85 17.61
C ILE A 410 -2.05 13.01 18.85
N SER A 411 -1.00 13.81 18.75
CA SER A 411 -0.09 14.06 19.88
C SER A 411 0.17 15.55 20.02
N VAL A 412 -0.13 16.07 21.21
CA VAL A 412 -0.32 17.48 21.46
C VAL A 412 0.71 17.95 22.47
N LYS A 413 1.57 18.88 22.06
CA LYS A 413 2.40 19.64 22.98
C LYS A 413 1.54 20.66 23.73
N ARG A 414 1.70 20.76 25.05
CA ARG A 414 1.08 21.80 25.87
C ARG A 414 1.80 23.12 25.63
N GLU A 415 1.16 24.04 24.93
CA GLU A 415 1.62 25.43 24.82
C GLU A 415 1.11 26.23 26.01
N GLU A 416 1.99 26.96 26.69
CA GLU A 416 1.67 27.69 27.93
C GLU A 416 0.54 28.71 27.73
N ASN A 417 0.52 29.37 26.56
CA ASN A 417 -0.52 30.33 26.19
C ASN A 417 -1.56 29.75 25.20
N GLY A 418 -1.54 28.43 24.96
CA GLY A 418 -2.40 27.80 23.97
C GLY A 418 -3.79 27.45 24.52
N LEU A 419 -4.84 28.01 23.91
CA LEU A 419 -6.23 27.75 24.32
C LEU A 419 -6.59 26.25 24.21
N VAL A 420 -6.49 25.67 23.01
CA VAL A 420 -6.90 24.29 22.75
C VAL A 420 -5.91 23.28 23.34
N SER A 421 -4.60 23.51 23.25
CA SER A 421 -3.61 22.58 23.81
C SER A 421 -3.74 22.42 25.33
N ARG A 422 -4.02 23.50 26.06
CA ARG A 422 -4.30 23.41 27.51
C ARG A 422 -5.62 22.70 27.77
N HIS A 423 -6.68 23.01 27.02
CA HIS A 423 -7.96 22.31 27.19
C HIS A 423 -7.81 20.78 27.01
N LEU A 424 -7.11 20.33 25.96
CA LEU A 424 -6.83 18.91 25.74
C LEU A 424 -6.03 18.28 26.88
N HIS A 425 -5.04 18.98 27.44
CA HIS A 425 -4.26 18.45 28.57
C HIS A 425 -5.05 18.47 29.88
N ASP A 426 -5.73 19.57 30.17
CA ASP A 426 -6.21 19.84 31.52
C ASP A 426 -7.62 19.26 31.72
N HIS A 427 -8.46 19.19 30.68
CA HIS A 427 -9.89 18.87 30.80
C HIS A 427 -10.32 17.60 30.07
N VAL A 428 -9.75 17.29 28.89
CA VAL A 428 -10.16 16.08 28.14
C VAL A 428 -9.76 14.80 28.88
N ARG A 429 -10.68 13.84 28.92
CA ARG A 429 -10.55 12.52 29.53
C ARG A 429 -10.94 11.42 28.54
N GLU A 430 -10.59 10.19 28.89
CA GLU A 430 -11.08 9.02 28.16
C GLU A 430 -12.61 8.95 28.27
N GLY A 431 -13.28 8.70 27.15
CA GLY A 431 -14.75 8.75 27.02
C GLY A 431 -15.28 10.04 26.40
N ASP A 432 -14.52 11.14 26.42
CA ASP A 432 -14.95 12.42 25.84
C ASP A 432 -15.01 12.35 24.30
N ILE A 433 -15.82 13.24 23.71
CA ILE A 433 -15.97 13.38 22.25
C ILE A 433 -15.15 14.56 21.75
N ILE A 434 -14.38 14.32 20.68
CA ILE A 434 -13.73 15.33 19.86
C ILE A 434 -14.32 15.22 18.45
N GLU A 435 -14.74 16.33 17.88
CA GLU A 435 -15.18 16.35 16.49
C GLU A 435 -13.98 16.49 15.56
N ALA A 436 -13.95 15.75 14.45
CA ALA A 436 -12.88 15.86 13.46
C ALA A 436 -13.40 15.80 12.02
N LEU A 437 -12.72 16.50 11.12
CA LEU A 437 -12.81 16.27 9.67
C LEU A 437 -11.95 15.06 9.29
N ALA A 438 -12.08 14.59 8.04
CA ALA A 438 -11.13 13.62 7.54
C ALA A 438 -9.71 14.23 7.39
N PRO A 439 -8.65 13.38 7.39
CA PRO A 439 -7.26 13.81 7.34
C PRO A 439 -6.92 14.62 6.09
N ARG A 440 -6.00 15.57 6.24
CA ARG A 440 -5.56 16.53 5.21
C ARG A 440 -4.05 16.73 5.25
N GLY A 441 -3.53 17.41 4.23
CA GLY A 441 -2.12 17.76 4.12
C GLY A 441 -1.41 17.00 2.99
N GLN A 442 -0.35 17.62 2.48
CA GLN A 442 0.50 17.11 1.41
C GLN A 442 1.90 16.71 1.89
N PHE A 443 2.23 16.96 3.16
CA PHE A 443 3.47 16.52 3.76
C PHE A 443 3.40 15.01 4.06
N THR A 444 3.56 14.21 3.01
CA THR A 444 3.42 12.76 3.08
C THR A 444 4.65 12.06 2.54
N ILE A 445 5.03 10.95 3.16
CA ILE A 445 6.16 10.13 2.70
C ILE A 445 5.77 9.35 1.44
N ASP A 446 6.65 9.36 0.43
CA ASP A 446 6.55 8.46 -0.72
C ASP A 446 7.20 7.11 -0.44
N THR A 447 6.41 6.04 -0.58
CA THR A 447 6.84 4.66 -0.39
C THR A 447 7.14 3.94 -1.71
N ALA A 448 6.77 4.54 -2.86
CA ALA A 448 6.93 3.92 -4.17
C ALA A 448 8.40 3.67 -4.52
N HIS A 449 9.28 4.64 -4.22
CA HIS A 449 10.71 4.56 -4.50
C HIS A 449 11.51 4.09 -3.28
N GLY A 450 12.55 3.28 -3.48
CA GLY A 450 13.39 2.74 -2.40
C GLY A 450 14.57 3.63 -1.97
N ARG A 451 14.56 4.94 -2.30
CA ARG A 451 15.67 5.85 -1.94
C ARG A 451 15.78 6.01 -0.42
N PRO A 452 16.98 6.16 0.14
CA PRO A 452 17.18 6.48 1.54
C PRO A 452 16.44 7.74 1.98
N VAL A 453 16.03 7.79 3.25
CA VAL A 453 15.26 8.91 3.79
C VAL A 453 15.90 9.44 5.07
N ALA A 454 15.97 10.76 5.21
CA ALA A 454 16.31 11.45 6.45
C ALA A 454 15.04 12.12 7.04
N LEU A 455 14.54 11.57 8.15
CA LEU A 455 13.42 12.08 8.93
C LEU A 455 13.95 12.97 10.06
N ILE A 456 13.77 14.29 9.94
CA ILE A 456 14.41 15.30 10.80
C ILE A 456 13.34 16.05 11.60
N ALA A 457 13.36 15.87 12.93
CA ALA A 457 12.40 16.42 13.86
C ALA A 457 13.02 17.41 14.86
N GLY A 458 12.41 18.58 14.98
CA GLY A 458 12.64 19.51 16.09
C GLY A 458 11.46 19.52 17.06
N GLY A 459 11.65 19.08 18.30
CA GLY A 459 10.62 19.08 19.33
C GLY A 459 9.38 18.28 18.93
N ILE A 460 8.20 18.94 18.90
CA ILE A 460 6.92 18.32 18.53
C ILE A 460 6.81 17.98 17.04
N GLY A 461 7.68 18.52 16.17
CA GLY A 461 7.77 18.14 14.76
C GLY A 461 8.12 16.66 14.52
N VAL A 462 8.34 15.90 15.60
CA VAL A 462 8.46 14.44 15.58
C VAL A 462 7.16 13.71 15.21
N THR A 463 5.99 14.36 15.34
CA THR A 463 4.69 13.72 15.08
C THR A 463 4.50 13.21 13.64
N PRO A 464 4.82 13.96 12.57
CA PRO A 464 4.85 13.38 11.21
C PRO A 464 5.94 12.31 11.09
N MET A 465 7.12 12.54 11.67
CA MET A 465 8.28 11.65 11.51
C MET A 465 8.02 10.26 12.08
N ILE A 466 7.37 10.13 13.25
CA ILE A 466 7.04 8.82 13.81
C ILE A 466 5.99 8.09 12.97
N SER A 467 5.03 8.81 12.38
CA SER A 467 4.06 8.24 11.45
C SER A 467 4.75 7.71 10.19
N MET A 468 5.63 8.52 9.59
CA MET A 468 6.41 8.15 8.39
C MET A 468 7.36 6.99 8.67
N LEU A 469 8.09 7.00 9.79
CA LEU A 469 9.00 5.92 10.20
C LEU A 469 8.27 4.58 10.29
N LYS A 470 7.15 4.53 11.03
CA LYS A 470 6.36 3.31 11.18
C LYS A 470 5.80 2.83 9.84
N HIS A 471 5.30 3.75 9.02
CA HIS A 471 4.76 3.42 7.71
C HIS A 471 5.83 2.85 6.77
N LEU A 472 7.02 3.48 6.73
CA LEU A 472 8.16 2.99 5.95
C LEU A 472 8.59 1.58 6.37
N VAL A 473 8.72 1.32 7.67
CA VAL A 473 9.13 -0.02 8.16
C VAL A 473 8.10 -1.10 7.76
N ILE A 474 6.81 -0.79 7.82
CA ILE A 474 5.75 -1.72 7.40
C ILE A 474 5.77 -1.95 5.88
N GLU A 475 5.88 -0.87 5.11
CA GLU A 475 5.89 -0.96 3.65
C GLU A 475 7.16 -1.61 3.11
N ASP A 476 8.32 -1.34 3.68
CA ASP A 476 9.56 -1.99 3.27
C ASP A 476 9.57 -3.48 3.66
N PHE A 477 8.97 -3.86 4.79
CA PHE A 477 8.72 -5.27 5.10
C PHE A 477 7.80 -5.92 4.05
N ARG A 478 6.67 -5.26 3.74
CA ARG A 478 5.68 -5.72 2.74
C ARG A 478 6.28 -5.84 1.34
N LEU A 479 7.17 -4.93 0.96
CA LEU A 479 7.80 -4.88 -0.35
C LEU A 479 9.15 -5.61 -0.40
N ARG A 480 9.59 -6.19 0.72
CA ARG A 480 10.91 -6.84 0.90
C ARG A 480 12.08 -5.94 0.50
N ARG A 481 11.99 -4.67 0.89
CA ARG A 481 13.02 -3.64 0.68
C ARG A 481 13.81 -3.44 1.97
N GLN A 482 15.04 -2.96 1.84
CA GLN A 482 15.88 -2.53 2.96
C GLN A 482 16.30 -1.08 2.72
N ARG A 483 15.32 -0.16 2.77
CA ARG A 483 15.59 1.28 2.64
C ARG A 483 16.31 1.76 3.89
N ARG A 484 17.40 2.51 3.71
CA ARG A 484 18.07 3.19 4.82
C ARG A 484 17.21 4.36 5.31
N ILE A 485 16.90 4.37 6.60
CA ILE A 485 16.08 5.42 7.23
C ILE A 485 16.89 6.03 8.37
N HIS A 486 17.20 7.32 8.26
CA HIS A 486 17.87 8.08 9.32
C HIS A 486 16.85 8.92 10.06
N PHE A 487 16.63 8.62 11.34
CA PHE A 487 15.71 9.36 12.21
C PHE A 487 16.51 10.27 13.15
N ILE A 488 16.42 11.58 12.92
CA ILE A 488 17.19 12.60 13.63
C ILE A 488 16.24 13.46 14.43
N HIS A 489 16.31 13.40 15.77
CA HIS A 489 15.38 14.12 16.65
C HIS A 489 16.09 14.99 17.68
N ALA A 490 15.77 16.28 17.64
CA ALA A 490 16.20 17.26 18.64
C ALA A 490 15.11 17.54 19.67
N ALA A 491 15.51 17.65 20.92
CA ALA A 491 14.70 18.17 22.01
C ALA A 491 15.53 19.05 22.94
N ARG A 492 14.88 19.84 23.80
CA ARG A 492 15.59 20.65 24.79
C ARG A 492 16.26 19.78 25.83
N THR A 493 15.52 18.81 26.37
CA THR A 493 15.99 17.82 27.34
C THR A 493 15.40 16.45 27.02
N SER A 494 15.97 15.38 27.58
CA SER A 494 15.43 14.02 27.45
C SER A 494 13.99 13.91 27.98
N LYS A 495 13.65 14.62 29.07
CA LYS A 495 12.30 14.66 29.66
C LYS A 495 11.22 15.24 28.75
N GLU A 496 11.60 16.17 27.87
CA GLU A 496 10.66 16.81 26.93
C GLU A 496 10.52 16.04 25.61
N ARG A 497 11.44 15.11 25.33
CA ARG A 497 11.47 14.33 24.09
C ARG A 497 10.36 13.28 24.05
N ALA A 498 9.37 13.47 23.17
CA ALA A 498 8.31 12.49 22.96
C ALA A 498 8.79 11.27 22.15
N PHE A 499 8.14 10.12 22.37
CA PHE A 499 8.29 8.86 21.60
C PHE A 499 9.66 8.17 21.65
N HIS A 500 10.53 8.51 22.59
CA HIS A 500 11.89 7.97 22.65
C HIS A 500 11.93 6.43 22.62
N GLU A 501 11.20 5.78 23.53
CA GLU A 501 11.15 4.32 23.63
C GLU A 501 10.44 3.65 22.44
N GLU A 502 9.45 4.34 21.86
CA GLU A 502 8.74 3.84 20.69
C GLU A 502 9.65 3.78 19.46
N VAL A 503 10.39 4.86 19.20
CA VAL A 503 11.38 4.94 18.09
C VAL A 503 12.49 3.91 18.28
N ARG A 504 13.02 3.77 19.50
CA ARG A 504 14.07 2.78 19.80
C ARG A 504 13.60 1.35 19.56
N ARG A 505 12.37 1.01 19.97
CA ARG A 505 11.80 -0.32 19.71
C ARG A 505 11.68 -0.63 18.22
N ILE A 506 11.27 0.36 17.42
CA ILE A 506 11.21 0.20 15.96
C ILE A 506 12.61 -0.09 15.40
N ALA A 507 13.62 0.70 15.79
CA ALA A 507 14.99 0.50 15.32
C ALA A 507 15.59 -0.86 15.74
N MET A 508 15.23 -1.39 16.92
CA MET A 508 15.63 -2.74 17.34
C MET A 508 15.03 -3.85 16.47
N SER A 509 13.88 -3.60 15.82
CA SER A 509 13.21 -4.54 14.92
C SER A 509 13.53 -4.35 13.43
N ALA A 510 14.23 -3.29 13.07
CA ALA A 510 14.50 -2.91 11.69
C ALA A 510 15.93 -2.37 11.54
N GLU A 511 16.86 -3.24 11.11
CA GLU A 511 18.29 -2.94 11.00
C GLU A 511 18.63 -1.74 10.12
N ALA A 512 17.76 -1.41 9.15
CA ALA A 512 17.96 -0.28 8.24
C ALA A 512 17.57 1.08 8.85
N VAL A 513 17.08 1.10 10.10
CA VAL A 513 16.72 2.32 10.83
C VAL A 513 17.89 2.77 11.71
N HIS A 514 18.44 3.93 11.41
CA HIS A 514 19.53 4.57 12.13
C HIS A 514 19.00 5.75 12.95
N LEU A 515 19.26 5.76 14.25
CA LEU A 515 18.77 6.79 15.16
C LEU A 515 19.88 7.79 15.51
N HIS A 516 19.52 9.07 15.52
CA HIS A 516 20.37 10.12 16.08
C HIS A 516 19.54 11.06 16.95
N PHE A 517 19.96 11.21 18.21
CA PHE A 517 19.27 12.05 19.19
C PHE A 517 20.19 13.17 19.65
N THR A 518 19.73 14.41 19.54
CA THR A 518 20.47 15.58 20.02
C THR A 518 19.68 16.33 21.08
N LEU A 519 20.36 16.76 22.14
CA LEU A 519 19.75 17.51 23.24
C LEU A 519 20.44 18.87 23.39
N GLU A 520 19.66 19.95 23.55
CA GLU A 520 20.25 21.26 23.88
C GLU A 520 20.86 21.25 25.28
N GLN A 521 20.18 20.59 26.23
CA GLN A 521 20.62 20.41 27.60
C GLN A 521 20.52 18.93 27.98
N GLN A 522 21.68 18.33 28.26
CA GLN A 522 21.75 16.98 28.83
C GLN A 522 21.44 17.06 30.33
N LEU A 523 20.61 16.13 30.80
CA LEU A 523 20.27 15.97 32.21
C LEU A 523 21.15 14.90 32.86
N GLU A 524 21.21 14.94 34.19
CA GLU A 524 21.80 13.85 34.97
C GLU A 524 21.01 12.55 34.74
N GLY A 525 21.72 11.46 34.42
CA GLY A 525 21.13 10.17 34.07
C GLY A 525 20.94 9.90 32.58
N ASP A 526 21.13 10.89 31.69
CA ASP A 526 21.07 10.65 30.24
C ASP A 526 22.28 9.83 29.77
N GLU A 527 22.03 8.62 29.23
CA GLU A 527 23.06 7.70 28.76
C GLU A 527 23.55 8.04 27.33
N PRO A 528 24.86 8.24 27.11
CA PRO A 528 25.43 8.41 25.77
C PRO A 528 25.19 7.19 24.85
N GLY A 529 24.89 7.44 23.58
CA GLY A 529 24.59 6.40 22.58
C GLY A 529 23.21 5.75 22.71
N LYS A 530 22.44 6.17 23.72
CA LYS A 530 21.07 5.70 23.96
C LYS A 530 20.12 6.86 24.04
N ASP A 531 20.27 7.69 25.08
CA ASP A 531 19.44 8.86 25.32
C ASP A 531 19.98 10.09 24.58
N ILE A 532 21.28 10.15 24.31
CA ILE A 532 21.91 11.28 23.63
C ILE A 532 23.07 10.80 22.74
N HIS A 533 23.10 11.28 21.50
CA HIS A 533 24.18 11.02 20.54
C HIS A 533 25.04 12.26 20.32
N SER A 534 24.44 13.46 20.37
CA SER A 534 25.15 14.74 20.31
C SER A 534 24.50 15.81 21.19
N ARG A 535 25.22 16.90 21.44
CA ARG A 535 24.71 18.08 22.14
C ARG A 535 24.46 19.23 21.17
N GLY A 536 23.42 20.01 21.43
CA GLY A 536 23.07 21.21 20.67
C GLY A 536 21.94 21.01 19.65
N ARG A 537 21.79 22.01 18.78
CA ARG A 537 20.75 22.07 17.74
C ARG A 537 21.16 21.30 16.50
N ILE A 538 20.17 20.87 15.71
CA ILE A 538 20.42 20.26 14.40
C ILE A 538 20.93 21.34 13.45
N SER A 539 22.05 21.08 12.80
CA SER A 539 22.68 21.92 11.79
C SER A 539 23.06 21.10 10.56
N ILE A 540 23.40 21.77 9.47
CA ILE A 540 23.91 21.09 8.27
C ILE A 540 25.21 20.31 8.56
N ASP A 541 26.05 20.81 9.46
CA ASP A 541 27.29 20.13 9.86
C ASP A 541 27.00 18.84 10.63
N LEU A 542 25.95 18.84 11.47
CA LEU A 542 25.48 17.61 12.10
C LEU A 542 25.02 16.61 11.04
N LEU A 543 24.22 17.03 10.06
CA LEU A 543 23.75 16.14 8.99
C LEU A 543 24.91 15.52 8.22
N LYS A 544 25.92 16.32 7.85
CA LYS A 544 27.16 15.84 7.20
C LYS A 544 27.93 14.83 8.04
N ALA A 545 27.86 14.92 9.37
CA ALA A 545 28.56 14.01 10.27
C ALA A 545 27.83 12.67 10.47
N VAL A 546 26.48 12.66 10.40
CA VAL A 546 25.66 11.49 10.75
C VAL A 546 25.09 10.74 9.55
N LEU A 547 25.01 11.41 8.39
CA LEU A 547 24.53 10.79 7.15
C LEU A 547 25.72 10.32 6.31
N PRO A 548 25.79 9.03 5.95
CA PRO A 548 26.67 8.56 4.88
C PRO A 548 26.43 9.32 3.57
N LEU A 549 27.39 9.29 2.64
CA LEU A 549 27.17 9.86 1.31
C LEU A 549 26.18 8.98 0.52
N ASP A 550 25.01 9.55 0.17
CA ASP A 550 23.95 8.88 -0.61
C ASP A 550 22.93 9.89 -1.17
N ASP A 551 21.96 9.41 -1.95
CA ASP A 551 20.87 10.19 -2.58
C ASP A 551 19.57 10.17 -1.72
N TYR A 552 19.54 11.01 -0.69
CA TYR A 552 18.45 11.06 0.30
C TYR A 552 17.24 11.88 -0.15
N ASP A 553 16.06 11.47 0.31
CA ASP A 553 14.92 12.38 0.52
C ASP A 553 14.96 12.94 1.95
N PHE A 554 14.80 14.25 2.10
CA PHE A 554 14.81 14.92 3.40
C PHE A 554 13.40 15.35 3.79
N TYR A 555 12.94 14.92 4.96
CA TYR A 555 11.67 15.34 5.56
C TYR A 555 11.97 16.10 6.85
N ILE A 556 11.58 17.37 6.91
CA ILE A 556 11.96 18.28 8.00
C ILE A 556 10.70 18.89 8.62
N CYS A 557 10.55 18.73 9.93
CA CYS A 557 9.49 19.40 10.68
C CYS A 557 10.00 19.88 12.04
N GLY A 558 9.77 21.14 12.36
CA GLY A 558 10.24 21.74 13.60
C GLY A 558 10.06 23.26 13.64
N PRO A 559 10.77 23.97 14.52
CA PRO A 559 10.74 25.43 14.59
C PRO A 559 11.20 26.09 13.28
N ALA A 560 10.56 27.19 12.87
CA ALA A 560 10.86 27.89 11.62
C ALA A 560 12.35 28.23 11.40
N PRO A 561 13.11 28.73 12.40
CA PRO A 561 14.54 29.01 12.23
C PRO A 561 15.37 27.76 11.94
N MET A 562 15.00 26.61 12.53
CA MET A 562 15.66 25.33 12.28
C MET A 562 15.38 24.88 10.84
N MET A 563 14.12 24.91 10.42
CA MET A 563 13.74 24.47 9.07
C MET A 563 14.40 25.33 7.99
N GLN A 564 14.38 26.66 8.14
CA GLN A 564 15.04 27.56 7.18
C GLN A 564 16.54 27.31 7.09
N SER A 565 17.23 27.21 8.24
CA SER A 565 18.67 26.96 8.26
C SER A 565 19.07 25.62 7.64
N LEU A 566 18.28 24.56 7.86
CA LEU A 566 18.54 23.25 7.25
C LEU A 566 18.22 23.23 5.76
N TYR A 567 17.12 23.86 5.36
CA TYR A 567 16.77 24.02 3.96
C TYR A 567 17.89 24.72 3.20
N ASP A 568 18.34 25.88 3.70
CA ASP A 568 19.40 26.65 3.07
C ASP A 568 20.71 25.84 2.99
N GLY A 569 21.09 25.18 4.09
CA GLY A 569 22.29 24.34 4.12
C GLY A 569 22.25 23.14 3.15
N LEU A 570 21.09 22.49 2.98
CA LEU A 570 20.91 21.38 2.02
C LEU A 570 20.99 21.88 0.58
N ARG A 571 20.39 23.04 0.30
CA ARG A 571 20.47 23.69 -1.02
C ARG A 571 21.91 24.13 -1.34
N ASP A 572 22.66 24.64 -0.36
CA ASP A 572 24.07 25.05 -0.53
C ASP A 572 25.01 23.87 -0.84
N ILE A 573 24.60 22.64 -0.54
CA ILE A 573 25.31 21.41 -0.95
C ILE A 573 24.66 20.72 -2.17
N ASN A 574 23.85 21.46 -2.94
CA ASN A 574 23.22 21.06 -4.20
C ASN A 574 22.18 19.92 -4.10
N ILE A 575 21.51 19.75 -2.96
CA ILE A 575 20.31 18.89 -2.90
C ILE A 575 19.17 19.59 -3.65
N ALA A 576 18.55 18.89 -4.61
CA ALA A 576 17.42 19.42 -5.39
C ALA A 576 16.23 19.78 -4.49
N ASP A 577 15.52 20.86 -4.80
CA ASP A 577 14.42 21.39 -3.98
C ASP A 577 13.28 20.37 -3.82
N ASN A 578 13.01 19.60 -4.87
CA ASN A 578 12.00 18.54 -4.87
C ASN A 578 12.35 17.33 -3.98
N ARG A 579 13.57 17.27 -3.42
CA ARG A 579 14.04 16.26 -2.46
C ARG A 579 13.96 16.74 -1.01
N ILE A 580 13.54 17.99 -0.78
CA ILE A 580 13.47 18.62 0.54
C ILE A 580 12.01 18.91 0.88
N HIS A 581 11.40 18.05 1.68
CA HIS A 581 10.02 18.16 2.12
C HIS A 581 9.96 18.79 3.50
N THR A 582 9.10 19.79 3.70
CA THR A 582 9.00 20.52 4.97
C THR A 582 7.56 20.77 5.38
N GLU A 583 7.26 20.73 6.67
CA GLU A 583 5.97 21.15 7.23
C GLU A 583 6.17 22.08 8.43
N ALA A 584 5.50 23.23 8.39
CA ALA A 584 5.53 24.23 9.45
C ALA A 584 4.24 24.21 10.29
N PHE A 585 4.39 24.31 11.61
CA PHE A 585 3.25 24.45 12.53
C PHE A 585 3.00 25.93 12.84
N GLY A 586 1.88 26.46 12.37
CA GLY A 586 1.49 27.87 12.52
C GLY A 586 1.70 28.70 11.24
N PRO A 587 1.69 30.04 11.33
CA PRO A 587 1.70 30.94 10.17
C PRO A 587 3.07 31.08 9.48
N ALA A 588 4.08 30.31 9.90
CA ALA A 588 5.42 30.42 9.33
C ALA A 588 5.48 29.84 7.90
N SER A 589 5.92 30.67 6.95
CA SER A 589 6.30 30.23 5.60
C SER A 589 7.82 30.03 5.51
N LEU A 590 8.22 28.92 4.89
CA LEU A 590 9.62 28.64 4.52
C LEU A 590 9.93 29.41 3.23
N LYS A 591 11.06 30.12 3.17
CA LYS A 591 11.53 30.74 1.92
C LYS A 591 12.31 29.71 1.10
N ARG A 592 11.79 29.34 -0.08
CA ARG A 592 12.37 28.32 -0.96
C ARG A 592 13.22 28.93 -2.08
N ARG A 593 14.20 28.16 -2.57
CA ARG A 593 15.09 28.43 -3.71
C ARG A 593 14.90 27.30 -4.76
N PRO A 594 13.93 27.42 -5.68
CA PRO A 594 13.60 26.36 -6.63
C PRO A 594 14.76 26.05 -7.59
N ASP A 595 14.78 24.85 -8.18
CA ASP A 595 15.87 24.40 -9.07
C ASP A 595 15.90 25.12 -10.44
N ARG A 596 14.80 25.77 -10.84
CA ARG A 596 14.71 26.68 -12.00
C ARG A 596 13.74 27.84 -11.69
N HIS A 597 14.06 29.04 -12.20
CA HIS A 597 13.16 30.21 -12.16
C HIS A 597 11.96 29.96 -13.08
N GLU A 598 10.84 29.47 -12.55
CA GLU A 598 9.55 29.79 -13.12
C GLU A 598 9.11 31.11 -12.50
N ALA A 599 9.27 32.19 -13.26
CA ALA A 599 8.78 33.49 -12.87
C ALA A 599 7.25 33.46 -12.92
N VAL A 600 6.60 33.47 -11.76
CA VAL A 600 5.20 33.87 -11.66
C VAL A 600 5.18 35.25 -11.01
N ALA A 601 5.09 36.27 -11.85
CA ALA A 601 4.75 37.62 -11.41
C ALA A 601 3.59 38.10 -12.28
N ALA A 602 2.44 38.27 -11.64
CA ALA A 602 1.42 39.22 -12.08
C ALA A 602 0.96 39.96 -10.82
N GLU A 603 1.50 41.16 -10.61
CA GLU A 603 0.89 42.12 -9.69
C GLU A 603 -0.38 42.64 -10.34
N ALA A 604 -1.54 42.26 -9.79
CA ALA A 604 -2.83 42.82 -10.18
C ALA A 604 -3.16 44.03 -9.27
N SER A 605 -3.40 45.18 -9.89
CA SER A 605 -3.50 46.49 -9.25
C SER A 605 -4.90 47.12 -9.32
N GLY A 606 -5.98 46.33 -9.18
CA GLY A 606 -7.34 46.86 -9.11
C GLY A 606 -7.84 47.07 -7.68
N GLU A 607 -8.83 47.96 -7.52
CA GLU A 607 -9.32 48.45 -6.22
C GLU A 607 -10.50 47.65 -5.63
N SER A 608 -11.32 47.01 -6.47
CA SER A 608 -12.48 46.22 -6.03
C SER A 608 -12.91 45.11 -6.99
N ALA A 609 -13.56 44.09 -6.46
CA ALA A 609 -14.12 42.95 -7.20
C ALA A 609 -15.48 42.52 -6.61
N THR A 610 -16.35 41.95 -7.40
CA THR A 610 -17.59 41.32 -6.93
C THR A 610 -17.33 39.85 -6.64
N VAL A 611 -17.59 39.41 -5.41
CA VAL A 611 -17.39 38.02 -4.97
C VAL A 611 -18.75 37.40 -4.66
N LEU A 612 -19.11 36.33 -5.37
CA LEU A 612 -20.33 35.55 -5.15
C LEU A 612 -19.97 34.21 -4.49
N PHE A 613 -20.61 33.93 -3.36
CA PHE A 613 -20.56 32.65 -2.66
C PHE A 613 -21.78 31.81 -3.03
N GLU A 614 -21.62 30.95 -4.04
CA GLU A 614 -22.72 30.29 -4.78
C GLU A 614 -23.69 29.51 -3.89
N LYS A 615 -23.20 28.71 -2.93
CA LYS A 615 -24.08 27.87 -2.10
C LYS A 615 -24.86 28.69 -1.09
N SER A 616 -24.25 29.74 -0.56
CA SER A 616 -24.93 30.65 0.36
C SER A 616 -25.84 31.67 -0.35
N GLY A 617 -25.62 31.89 -1.66
CA GLY A 617 -26.28 32.94 -2.44
C GLY A 617 -25.85 34.37 -2.07
N LYS A 618 -24.82 34.54 -1.22
CA LYS A 618 -24.35 35.86 -0.79
C LYS A 618 -23.40 36.46 -1.83
N GLU A 619 -23.65 37.69 -2.21
CA GLU A 619 -22.78 38.50 -3.05
C GLU A 619 -22.22 39.68 -2.24
N ILE A 620 -20.91 39.90 -2.33
CA ILE A 620 -20.24 41.01 -1.65
C ILE A 620 -19.35 41.78 -2.62
N ARG A 621 -19.16 43.07 -2.34
CA ARG A 621 -18.13 43.88 -2.97
C ARG A 621 -16.84 43.77 -2.15
N TRP A 622 -15.86 43.04 -2.69
CA TRP A 622 -14.52 42.94 -2.12
C TRP A 622 -13.69 44.19 -2.46
N THR A 623 -12.93 44.69 -1.49
CA THR A 623 -11.92 45.73 -1.67
C THR A 623 -10.60 45.26 -1.04
N GLN A 624 -9.49 45.97 -1.27
CA GLN A 624 -8.23 45.61 -0.61
C GLN A 624 -8.32 45.58 0.93
N ALA A 625 -9.19 46.41 1.52
CA ALA A 625 -9.43 46.43 2.96
C ALA A 625 -10.20 45.19 3.47
N SER A 626 -10.87 44.46 2.58
CA SER A 626 -11.54 43.19 2.90
C SER A 626 -10.56 42.04 3.14
N GLY A 627 -9.28 42.21 2.80
CA GLY A 627 -8.24 41.21 3.01
C GLY A 627 -8.35 40.03 2.04
N THR A 628 -8.15 38.83 2.54
CA THR A 628 -8.25 37.56 1.78
C THR A 628 -9.70 37.20 1.48
N LEU A 629 -9.91 36.28 0.52
CA LEU A 629 -11.25 35.75 0.22
C LEU A 629 -11.90 35.05 1.44
N LEU A 630 -11.09 34.46 2.32
CA LEU A 630 -11.55 33.89 3.59
C LEU A 630 -12.10 34.97 4.53
N GLU A 631 -11.33 36.04 4.76
CA GLU A 631 -11.74 37.13 5.66
C GLU A 631 -13.01 37.84 5.15
N ALA A 632 -13.11 38.01 3.83
CA ALA A 632 -14.30 38.56 3.19
C ALA A 632 -15.54 37.67 3.38
N ALA A 633 -15.38 36.33 3.31
CA ALA A 633 -16.45 35.39 3.59
C ALA A 633 -16.87 35.40 5.06
N GLU A 634 -15.91 35.42 5.99
CA GLU A 634 -16.17 35.51 7.45
C GLU A 634 -16.92 36.82 7.79
N ALA A 635 -16.48 37.95 7.23
CA ALA A 635 -17.13 39.25 7.41
C ALA A 635 -18.56 39.27 6.83
N ALA A 636 -18.83 38.48 5.79
CA ALA A 636 -20.17 38.27 5.24
C ALA A 636 -21.04 37.35 6.11
N GLY A 637 -20.53 36.86 7.25
CA GLY A 637 -21.22 35.92 8.14
C GLY A 637 -21.30 34.51 7.57
N LEU A 638 -20.31 34.08 6.79
CA LEU A 638 -20.14 32.70 6.33
C LEU A 638 -19.11 31.99 7.20
N SER A 639 -19.15 30.66 7.21
CA SER A 639 -18.21 29.83 7.96
C SER A 639 -17.51 28.81 7.04
N PRO A 640 -16.76 29.27 6.03
CA PRO A 640 -15.98 28.38 5.18
C PRO A 640 -14.95 27.60 6.00
N LEU A 641 -14.51 26.44 5.49
CA LEU A 641 -13.46 25.65 6.13
C LEU A 641 -12.13 26.41 6.11
N TYR A 642 -11.39 26.43 7.22
CA TYR A 642 -10.01 26.95 7.26
C TYR A 642 -9.23 26.39 8.45
N SER A 643 -7.91 26.62 8.46
CA SER A 643 -7.08 26.37 9.65
C SER A 643 -5.85 27.28 9.73
N CYS A 644 -4.83 27.08 8.90
CA CYS A 644 -3.52 27.76 9.04
C CYS A 644 -3.52 29.27 8.75
N ARG A 645 -4.45 29.74 7.91
CA ARG A 645 -4.49 31.11 7.35
C ARG A 645 -3.23 31.56 6.58
N SER A 646 -2.38 30.64 6.14
CA SER A 646 -1.11 30.93 5.45
C SER A 646 -0.89 30.12 4.17
N GLY A 647 -1.93 29.42 3.67
CA GLY A 647 -1.81 28.60 2.47
C GLY A 647 -0.99 27.31 2.64
N SER A 648 -0.65 26.89 3.86
CA SER A 648 0.18 25.70 4.11
C SER A 648 -0.61 24.40 4.29
N CYS A 649 -1.86 24.48 4.76
CA CYS A 649 -2.64 23.29 5.15
C CYS A 649 -3.68 22.82 4.11
N GLY A 650 -4.10 23.68 3.17
CA GLY A 650 -5.13 23.32 2.18
C GLY A 650 -6.58 23.23 2.70
N THR A 651 -6.84 23.34 4.01
CA THR A 651 -8.22 23.28 4.58
C THR A 651 -9.14 24.36 4.01
N CYS A 652 -8.58 25.50 3.59
CA CYS A 652 -9.32 26.63 2.99
C CYS A 652 -9.57 26.50 1.48
N ALA A 653 -9.31 25.32 0.89
CA ALA A 653 -9.55 25.08 -0.52
C ALA A 653 -11.06 25.15 -0.85
N ALA A 654 -11.43 26.02 -1.80
CA ALA A 654 -12.77 26.14 -2.34
C ALA A 654 -12.74 26.07 -3.87
N ARG A 655 -13.78 25.50 -4.49
CA ARG A 655 -13.87 25.44 -5.95
C ARG A 655 -14.13 26.84 -6.50
N LEU A 656 -13.31 27.24 -7.48
CA LEU A 656 -13.44 28.47 -8.24
C LEU A 656 -14.23 28.16 -9.51
N LYS A 657 -15.44 28.73 -9.62
CA LYS A 657 -16.35 28.50 -10.76
C LYS A 657 -16.12 29.50 -11.89
N GLU A 658 -15.81 30.73 -11.52
CA GLU A 658 -15.64 31.86 -12.44
C GLU A 658 -14.65 32.86 -11.81
N GLY A 659 -13.90 33.56 -12.67
CA GLY A 659 -12.91 34.56 -12.28
C GLY A 659 -11.51 33.99 -12.08
N ASN A 660 -10.57 34.86 -11.72
CA ASN A 660 -9.20 34.50 -11.39
C ASN A 660 -8.81 35.07 -10.02
N VAL A 661 -7.81 34.47 -9.39
CA VAL A 661 -7.27 34.91 -8.11
C VAL A 661 -5.75 34.93 -8.16
N HIS A 662 -5.14 35.77 -7.35
CA HIS A 662 -3.70 35.74 -7.08
C HIS A 662 -3.46 35.46 -5.59
N TYR A 663 -2.29 34.92 -5.27
CA TYR A 663 -1.87 34.68 -3.90
C TYR A 663 -1.00 35.83 -3.39
N ILE A 664 -1.21 36.23 -2.13
CA ILE A 664 -0.40 37.28 -1.48
C ILE A 664 1.06 36.80 -1.33
N ASP A 665 1.22 35.55 -0.90
CA ASP A 665 2.49 34.82 -0.82
C ASP A 665 2.28 33.48 -1.53
N GLU A 666 3.33 32.96 -2.18
CA GLU A 666 3.27 31.66 -2.85
C GLU A 666 2.96 30.54 -1.82
N PRO A 667 1.82 29.83 -1.96
CA PRO A 667 1.42 28.84 -0.98
C PRO A 667 2.26 27.57 -1.09
N SER A 668 2.61 26.96 0.04
CA SER A 668 3.32 25.68 0.04
C SER A 668 2.40 24.49 -0.25
N PHE A 669 1.07 24.66 -0.10
CA PHE A 669 0.08 23.67 -0.52
C PHE A 669 -0.34 23.95 -1.97
N THR A 670 -0.26 22.94 -2.83
CA THR A 670 -0.75 23.04 -4.21
C THR A 670 -2.23 22.64 -4.27
N PRO A 671 -3.18 23.57 -4.54
CA PRO A 671 -4.59 23.21 -4.66
C PRO A 671 -4.86 22.31 -5.87
N GLU A 672 -5.92 21.50 -5.81
CA GLU A 672 -6.39 20.72 -6.96
C GLU A 672 -6.84 21.66 -8.08
N ALA A 673 -6.75 21.19 -9.34
CA ALA A 673 -7.20 21.95 -10.50
C ALA A 673 -8.65 22.44 -10.33
N GLY A 674 -8.87 23.74 -10.55
CA GLY A 674 -10.18 24.39 -10.36
C GLY A 674 -10.53 24.72 -8.90
N THR A 675 -9.58 24.61 -7.96
CA THR A 675 -9.76 25.06 -6.57
C THR A 675 -8.72 26.12 -6.18
N VAL A 676 -9.06 26.94 -5.19
CA VAL A 676 -8.21 28.03 -4.70
C VAL A 676 -8.16 28.05 -3.17
N LEU A 677 -7.04 28.52 -2.61
CA LEU A 677 -6.84 28.64 -1.17
C LEU A 677 -7.35 30.00 -0.68
N THR A 678 -8.60 30.06 -0.24
CA THR A 678 -9.26 31.34 0.10
C THR A 678 -8.55 32.14 1.19
N CYS A 679 -7.78 31.46 2.03
CA CYS A 679 -7.08 32.04 3.17
C CYS A 679 -5.80 32.80 2.84
N CYS A 680 -5.32 32.74 1.60
CA CYS A 680 -4.20 33.57 1.12
C CYS A 680 -4.45 34.12 -0.30
N ALA A 681 -5.62 33.84 -0.89
CA ALA A 681 -6.01 34.32 -2.21
C ALA A 681 -6.79 35.64 -2.14
N ARG A 682 -6.60 36.46 -3.18
CA ARG A 682 -7.37 37.68 -3.47
C ARG A 682 -7.86 37.65 -4.92
N PRO A 683 -8.99 38.28 -5.26
CA PRO A 683 -9.43 38.44 -6.64
C PRO A 683 -8.33 39.05 -7.52
N GLU A 684 -8.11 38.49 -8.70
CA GLU A 684 -7.29 39.12 -9.72
C GLU A 684 -8.10 40.22 -10.41
N THR A 685 -7.60 41.44 -10.37
CA THR A 685 -8.27 42.64 -10.90
C THR A 685 -7.35 43.31 -11.91
N ALA A 686 -7.70 43.25 -13.20
CA ALA A 686 -6.94 43.92 -14.25
C ALA A 686 -7.36 45.40 -14.38
N PRO A 687 -6.44 46.34 -14.64
CA PRO A 687 -6.80 47.74 -14.91
C PRO A 687 -7.63 47.84 -16.19
N GLY A 688 -8.83 48.45 -16.12
CA GLY A 688 -9.65 48.79 -17.29
C GLY A 688 -10.64 47.73 -17.78
N SER A 689 -10.65 46.52 -17.21
CA SER A 689 -11.79 45.61 -17.31
C SER A 689 -12.86 46.01 -16.29
N GLY A 690 -14.15 45.85 -16.61
CA GLY A 690 -15.23 46.06 -15.63
C GLY A 690 -15.02 45.29 -14.32
N GLU A 691 -15.84 45.60 -13.30
CA GLU A 691 -15.74 45.02 -11.94
C GLU A 691 -15.44 43.51 -11.99
N ALA A 692 -14.22 43.12 -11.59
CA ALA A 692 -13.79 41.72 -11.69
C ALA A 692 -14.73 40.85 -10.86
N ARG A 693 -15.20 39.73 -11.42
CA ARG A 693 -16.13 38.83 -10.75
C ARG A 693 -15.45 37.52 -10.39
N VAL A 694 -15.60 37.10 -9.14
CA VAL A 694 -15.11 35.81 -8.63
C VAL A 694 -16.29 35.03 -8.06
N VAL A 695 -16.48 33.78 -8.48
CA VAL A 695 -17.54 32.90 -7.98
C VAL A 695 -16.93 31.69 -7.29
N LEU A 696 -17.22 31.53 -6.00
CA LEU A 696 -16.73 30.44 -5.16
C LEU A 696 -17.88 29.54 -4.71
N GLU A 697 -17.65 28.23 -4.68
CA GLU A 697 -18.63 27.24 -4.22
C GLU A 697 -18.66 27.13 -2.67
N ILE A 698 -18.99 28.24 -2.00
CA ILE A 698 -19.05 28.41 -0.52
C ILE A 698 -20.47 28.68 -0.04
#